data_AF-A0A937N7F3-F1
#
_entry.id   AF-A0A937N7F3-F1
#
_cell.length_a   1.000
_cell.length_b   1.000
_cell.length_c   1.000
_cell.angle_alpha   90.00
_cell.angle_beta   90.00
_cell.angle_gamma   90.00
#
_symmetry.space_group_name_H-M   'P 1'
#
loop_
_entity.id
_entity.type
_entity.pdbx_description
1 polymer ?
#
loop_
_entity_poly.entity_id
_entity_poly.type
_entity_poly.pdbx_seq_one_letter_code
_entity_poly.pdbx_strand_id
1 'polypeptide(L)'
;MVHRMFALNWIIAAFGLCIGVDEIQAVECPTPDCEEDYAATTPSWTAPVAFLPKEGTGGDLGWPEVSPEARPGAYWWWPGSAVTKKGLTWNLQTYRKAGWGNMGVIGIYGVRGEEDRFIDVFSPKWFEMFNHAVAEAKRLGMNIDLTPSSGWRMGGPHVTPEHGEMTFAVEDGRIVAKPNAARVKRAGPGGEGLAINPYSQAAVAFHLDWMTQRFTEGSGASPRAFYYDSFENPGNWCPELLESFRQVRGYALEDHAQAFGGKGDPEEVRRVTCDYRETLSDVLLDRVREVVRWGQDRGSGLRMQAHGAPANLLDMYASAQIPETEVFGASVLDIPGYRRDPKWIRPDQQSDLVNRFASSAAHVAGRDVVISESFTWLRNHYHTTLAHIKAESDKLLLNGINCIYYHGICYAPEKTAWPGWLFYASTQGNARNSIFRDVPALNAYITRCQSVLQDGSPHNDVLLYWPVYDLWMAEGMREQRFSVHHPQWVEEAGCGDAGRWMIDHGYTFDFISDQQLLDVVLDGEALRTKGRNQYRTVLVPAATFMKVRTAKRLLDLAEAGATILVWKHLPRDVPGWLEHAGRKQRLSELLSQVSSTANGVARVGKGKLIVAEDLSALLIAAGIGREPLVDHGLQFIRRKSPTHVSYFVVNHSADAIDAWVPIATHCRSALLMDPMTGRTGVAPKRGNAGRTEVRLQLQPGETRVLRAFLETSVSGPAWPIIEPAGKPVPVEGRWQVEFTEGGPVLPNGFPTGELKCWTQLGDEEAKRFAGAARYGIQVDLPDKRPDGWFLDLGDVRESARVWVNGRPAGIVVAHPFRVDVGDAFNAGRNEIVIEVTNLSANRIRDLDIRGVDWKKFHDINLVSHMYKPFDAAAWELKPSGLLGPVTLIPYRITGVDATP
;
A
#
# COMPACT_ATOMS: atom_id res chain seq x y z
N MET A 1 1.56 -34.48 15.73
CA MET A 1 0.33 -34.11 16.48
C MET A 1 0.08 -32.60 16.51
N VAL A 2 1.11 -31.75 16.49
CA VAL A 2 1.01 -30.27 16.41
C VAL A 2 0.54 -29.74 15.03
N HIS A 3 0.74 -30.49 13.93
CA HIS A 3 0.25 -30.10 12.58
C HIS A 3 -1.26 -30.26 12.36
N ARG A 4 -1.99 -31.03 13.19
CA ARG A 4 -3.45 -31.19 13.03
C ARG A 4 -4.29 -30.11 13.73
N MET A 5 -3.71 -29.36 14.69
CA MET A 5 -4.43 -28.26 15.36
C MET A 5 -4.49 -26.98 14.51
N PHE A 6 -3.51 -26.74 13.62
CA PHE A 6 -3.53 -25.55 12.75
C PHE A 6 -4.54 -25.67 11.60
N ALA A 7 -4.81 -26.87 11.10
CA ALA A 7 -5.84 -27.10 10.09
C ALA A 7 -7.27 -26.86 10.60
N LEU A 8 -7.51 -27.02 11.92
CA LEU A 8 -8.85 -26.88 12.51
C LEU A 8 -9.28 -25.41 12.64
N ASN A 9 -8.33 -24.49 12.89
CA ASN A 9 -8.61 -23.05 12.89
C ASN A 9 -8.90 -22.52 11.48
N TRP A 10 -8.42 -23.20 10.43
CA TRP A 10 -8.69 -22.84 9.03
C TRP A 10 -10.14 -23.14 8.65
N ILE A 11 -10.74 -24.22 9.16
CA ILE A 11 -12.13 -24.57 8.86
C ILE A 11 -13.10 -23.55 9.46
N ILE A 12 -12.81 -22.99 10.64
CA ILE A 12 -13.71 -22.03 11.33
C ILE A 12 -13.63 -20.62 10.72
N ALA A 13 -12.51 -20.24 10.11
CA ALA A 13 -12.35 -18.93 9.46
C ALA A 13 -12.73 -18.96 7.96
N ALA A 14 -12.53 -20.08 7.26
CA ALA A 14 -12.78 -20.20 5.82
C ALA A 14 -14.20 -20.71 5.49
N PHE A 15 -14.81 -21.54 6.34
CA PHE A 15 -16.22 -21.86 6.25
C PHE A 15 -16.98 -21.01 7.25
N GLY A 16 -17.75 -20.05 6.75
CA GLY A 16 -18.82 -19.41 7.49
C GLY A 16 -19.87 -20.45 7.88
N LEU A 17 -19.57 -21.27 8.88
CA LEU A 17 -20.58 -21.94 9.67
C LEU A 17 -21.26 -20.84 10.46
N CYS A 18 -22.42 -20.42 9.94
CA CYS A 18 -23.46 -19.82 10.77
C CYS A 18 -23.81 -20.86 11.83
N ILE A 19 -23.08 -20.83 12.96
CA ILE A 19 -23.61 -21.37 14.20
C ILE A 19 -24.71 -20.39 14.55
N GLY A 20 -25.97 -20.83 14.46
CA GLY A 20 -27.10 -20.04 14.91
C GLY A 20 -26.81 -19.58 16.34
N VAL A 21 -26.67 -18.27 16.52
CA VAL A 21 -26.61 -17.66 17.85
C VAL A 21 -28.07 -17.49 18.29
N ASP A 22 -28.75 -18.60 18.50
CA ASP A 22 -29.98 -18.61 19.28
C ASP A 22 -29.58 -18.78 20.75
N GLU A 23 -30.11 -17.90 21.58
CA GLU A 23 -29.93 -17.78 23.04
C GLU A 23 -28.63 -17.11 23.54
N ILE A 24 -28.51 -15.81 23.28
CA ILE A 24 -27.98 -14.89 24.30
C ILE A 24 -29.20 -14.19 24.91
N GLN A 25 -29.56 -14.59 26.12
CA GLN A 25 -30.58 -13.90 26.91
C GLN A 25 -30.21 -12.42 27.04
N ALA A 26 -31.14 -11.56 26.64
CA ALA A 26 -31.08 -10.13 26.91
C ALA A 26 -30.90 -9.92 28.41
N VAL A 27 -29.74 -9.41 28.81
CA VAL A 27 -29.55 -8.84 30.14
C VAL A 27 -30.18 -7.45 30.08
N GLU A 28 -31.38 -7.32 30.62
CA GLU A 28 -32.00 -6.02 30.89
C GLU A 28 -31.08 -5.23 31.85
N CYS A 29 -30.55 -4.11 31.36
CA CYS A 29 -29.77 -3.18 32.15
C CYS A 29 -30.74 -2.18 32.84
N PRO A 30 -30.77 -2.10 34.18
CA PRO A 30 -31.59 -1.12 34.85
C PRO A 30 -30.84 0.22 34.95
N THR A 31 -31.54 1.28 34.51
CA THR A 31 -31.45 2.72 34.83
C THR A 31 -31.05 3.66 33.69
N PRO A 32 -31.95 4.61 33.32
CA PRO A 32 -31.67 5.70 32.39
C PRO A 32 -31.38 6.97 33.20
N ASP A 33 -30.17 7.15 33.73
CA ASP A 33 -29.77 8.42 34.37
C ASP A 33 -28.24 8.60 34.34
N CYS A 34 -27.66 8.55 33.14
CA CYS A 34 -26.28 8.99 32.88
C CYS A 34 -26.20 9.68 31.50
N GLU A 35 -27.11 10.61 31.20
CA GLU A 35 -26.86 11.62 30.16
C GLU A 35 -25.88 12.66 30.73
N GLU A 36 -24.61 12.28 30.89
CA GLU A 36 -23.55 13.28 30.92
C GLU A 36 -23.36 13.77 29.47
N ASP A 37 -23.65 15.06 29.27
CA ASP A 37 -23.39 15.83 28.04
C ASP A 37 -21.91 15.72 27.62
N TYR A 38 -21.56 14.65 26.90
CA TYR A 38 -20.27 14.55 26.21
C TYR A 38 -20.32 15.47 25.00
N ALA A 39 -19.81 16.69 25.17
CA ALA A 39 -19.78 17.74 24.17
C ALA A 39 -19.50 17.19 22.76
N ALA A 40 -20.52 17.26 21.91
CA ALA A 40 -20.48 16.92 20.51
C ALA A 40 -19.68 17.97 19.74
N THR A 41 -18.36 17.94 19.84
CA THR A 41 -17.50 18.72 18.94
C THR A 41 -16.50 17.78 18.31
N THR A 42 -16.55 17.69 16.99
CA THR A 42 -15.39 17.29 16.22
C THR A 42 -14.32 18.36 16.50
N PRO A 43 -13.13 18.04 17.05
CA PRO A 43 -12.08 19.02 17.30
C PRO A 43 -11.74 19.85 16.05
N SER A 44 -11.03 20.98 16.22
CA SER A 44 -10.72 21.87 15.09
C SER A 44 -9.57 21.27 14.25
N TRP A 45 -9.89 20.21 13.51
CA TRP A 45 -8.87 19.46 12.80
C TRP A 45 -8.46 20.19 11.54
N THR A 46 -7.43 21.02 11.65
CA THR A 46 -6.34 21.00 10.67
C THR A 46 -5.12 21.72 11.22
N ALA A 47 -3.94 21.26 10.83
CA ALA A 47 -2.73 22.05 10.96
C ALA A 47 -2.96 23.44 10.34
N PRO A 48 -2.61 24.54 11.04
CA PRO A 48 -2.65 25.86 10.43
C PRO A 48 -1.84 25.84 9.13
N VAL A 49 -2.35 26.48 8.07
CA VAL A 49 -1.68 26.57 6.75
C VAL A 49 -0.23 27.05 6.89
N ALA A 50 0.07 27.87 7.91
CA ALA A 50 1.40 28.35 8.23
C ALA A 50 2.45 27.25 8.49
N PHE A 51 2.03 26.03 8.84
CA PHE A 51 2.92 24.88 9.04
C PHE A 51 3.13 24.03 7.80
N LEU A 52 2.22 24.10 6.85
CA LEU A 52 2.24 23.21 5.69
C LEU A 52 3.07 23.88 4.60
N PRO A 53 4.12 23.21 4.09
CA PRO A 53 4.91 23.81 3.02
C PRO A 53 4.07 23.90 1.74
N LYS A 54 4.36 24.91 0.91
CA LYS A 54 3.62 25.17 -0.33
C LYS A 54 3.59 23.93 -1.23
N GLU A 55 2.49 23.77 -1.97
CA GLU A 55 2.33 22.70 -2.93
C GLU A 55 3.23 22.93 -4.16
N GLY A 56 3.58 21.84 -4.85
CA GLY A 56 4.38 21.89 -6.06
C GLY A 56 3.64 22.60 -7.18
N THR A 57 4.32 23.54 -7.83
CA THR A 57 3.80 24.29 -8.99
C THR A 57 4.48 23.89 -10.29
N GLY A 58 5.25 22.80 -10.30
CA GLY A 58 6.08 22.38 -11.44
C GLY A 58 7.42 23.12 -11.55
N GLY A 59 8.12 22.87 -12.66
CA GLY A 59 9.43 23.44 -13.01
C GLY A 59 10.62 22.58 -12.60
N ASP A 60 11.78 22.82 -13.22
CA ASP A 60 12.97 21.97 -13.08
C ASP A 60 13.52 21.92 -11.63
N LEU A 61 13.45 23.04 -10.92
CA LEU A 61 13.90 23.15 -9.51
C LEU A 61 12.78 22.90 -8.50
N GLY A 62 11.55 22.71 -8.98
CA GLY A 62 10.35 22.56 -8.18
C GLY A 62 9.87 21.11 -8.09
N TRP A 63 8.95 20.89 -7.16
CA TRP A 63 8.17 19.65 -7.10
C TRP A 63 7.27 19.53 -8.35
N PRO A 64 7.05 18.31 -8.87
CA PRO A 64 6.07 18.08 -9.92
C PRO A 64 4.70 18.66 -9.56
N GLU A 65 3.92 19.01 -10.58
CA GLU A 65 2.54 19.46 -10.40
C GLU A 65 1.72 18.38 -9.68
N VAL A 66 0.89 18.79 -8.72
CA VAL A 66 0.13 17.87 -7.87
C VAL A 66 -1.24 17.61 -8.48
N SER A 67 -1.42 16.42 -9.06
CA SER A 67 -2.74 15.87 -9.41
C SER A 67 -3.51 15.41 -8.16
N PRO A 68 -4.84 15.20 -8.24
CA PRO A 68 -5.59 14.52 -7.20
C PRO A 68 -5.03 13.12 -6.87
N GLU A 69 -4.58 12.37 -7.87
CA GLU A 69 -3.92 11.05 -7.76
C GLU A 69 -2.62 11.12 -6.97
N ALA A 70 -1.89 12.24 -7.07
CA ALA A 70 -0.66 12.43 -6.32
C ALA A 70 -0.92 12.59 -4.82
N ARG A 71 -2.16 12.82 -4.36
CA ARG A 71 -2.50 12.84 -2.93
C ARG A 71 -2.89 11.44 -2.44
N PRO A 72 -2.68 11.11 -1.15
CA PRO A 72 -3.20 9.88 -0.59
C PRO A 72 -4.73 9.83 -0.66
N GLY A 73 -5.25 8.61 -0.75
CA GLY A 73 -6.68 8.32 -0.70
C GLY A 73 -7.09 7.57 0.56
N ALA A 74 -8.38 7.30 0.69
CA ALA A 74 -8.92 6.46 1.74
C ALA A 74 -10.10 5.63 1.25
N TYR A 75 -10.22 4.42 1.81
CA TYR A 75 -11.47 3.67 1.80
C TYR A 75 -12.49 4.43 2.65
N TRP A 76 -13.59 4.86 2.02
CA TRP A 76 -14.63 5.66 2.65
C TRP A 76 -15.88 4.83 2.90
N TRP A 77 -15.93 4.25 4.09
CA TRP A 77 -17.03 3.39 4.51
C TRP A 77 -18.28 4.21 4.80
N TRP A 78 -19.43 3.77 4.28
CA TRP A 78 -20.73 4.37 4.54
C TRP A 78 -21.60 3.40 5.36
N PRO A 79 -21.47 3.39 6.70
CA PRO A 79 -22.29 2.53 7.56
C PRO A 79 -23.78 2.79 7.39
N GLY A 80 -24.54 1.76 7.01
CA GLY A 80 -25.97 1.82 6.75
C GLY A 80 -26.35 2.74 5.58
N SER A 81 -25.34 3.23 4.85
CA SER A 81 -25.42 4.43 4.02
C SER A 81 -26.21 5.59 4.67
N ALA A 82 -26.14 5.73 6.01
CA ALA A 82 -26.90 6.71 6.80
C ALA A 82 -26.35 8.15 6.67
N VAL A 83 -26.05 8.54 5.44
CA VAL A 83 -25.38 9.78 5.06
C VAL A 83 -26.38 10.89 4.77
N THR A 84 -25.92 12.14 4.85
CA THR A 84 -26.69 13.33 4.50
C THR A 84 -25.85 14.25 3.63
N LYS A 85 -26.47 15.02 2.73
CA LYS A 85 -25.76 16.01 1.88
C LYS A 85 -24.86 16.94 2.71
N LYS A 86 -25.38 17.50 3.80
CA LYS A 86 -24.62 18.36 4.72
C LYS A 86 -23.42 17.61 5.32
N GLY A 87 -23.63 16.38 5.80
CA GLY A 87 -22.56 15.57 6.36
C GLY A 87 -21.50 15.21 5.32
N LEU A 88 -21.90 14.87 4.10
CA LEU A 88 -20.99 14.54 3.00
C LEU A 88 -20.12 15.75 2.63
N THR A 89 -20.71 16.94 2.49
CA THR A 89 -19.97 18.20 2.28
C THR A 89 -18.98 18.45 3.40
N TRP A 90 -19.40 18.34 4.66
CA TRP A 90 -18.53 18.56 5.81
C TRP A 90 -17.37 17.54 5.87
N ASN A 91 -17.65 16.26 5.64
CA ASN A 91 -16.65 15.18 5.61
C ASN A 91 -15.61 15.49 4.52
N LEU A 92 -16.04 15.71 3.27
CA LEU A 92 -15.13 15.98 2.15
C LEU A 92 -14.33 17.27 2.33
N GLN A 93 -14.91 18.33 2.88
CA GLN A 93 -14.16 19.55 3.21
C GLN A 93 -13.10 19.30 4.29
N THR A 94 -13.45 18.53 5.33
CA THR A 94 -12.51 18.13 6.39
C THR A 94 -11.37 17.30 5.81
N TYR A 95 -11.70 16.33 4.96
CA TYR A 95 -10.70 15.48 4.33
C TYR A 95 -9.81 16.28 3.36
N ARG A 96 -10.39 17.15 2.54
CA ARG A 96 -9.58 17.97 1.62
C ARG A 96 -8.58 18.85 2.36
N LYS A 97 -8.97 19.44 3.50
CA LYS A 97 -8.06 20.24 4.33
C LYS A 97 -6.95 19.39 4.96
N ALA A 98 -7.21 18.12 5.24
CA ALA A 98 -6.21 17.16 5.70
C ALA A 98 -5.33 16.55 4.58
N GLY A 99 -5.47 17.02 3.34
CA GLY A 99 -4.62 16.62 2.22
C GLY A 99 -5.06 15.36 1.48
N TRP A 100 -6.24 14.81 1.79
CA TRP A 100 -6.80 13.68 1.04
C TRP A 100 -7.23 14.13 -0.36
N GLY A 101 -6.94 13.33 -1.38
CA GLY A 101 -7.34 13.60 -2.78
C GLY A 101 -8.30 12.58 -3.37
N ASN A 102 -8.43 11.39 -2.78
CA ASN A 102 -9.20 10.31 -3.38
C ASN A 102 -10.02 9.54 -2.33
N MET A 103 -11.29 9.26 -2.59
CA MET A 103 -12.16 8.50 -1.69
C MET A 103 -12.83 7.33 -2.42
N GLY A 104 -12.69 6.10 -1.92
CA GLY A 104 -13.42 4.94 -2.42
C GLY A 104 -14.70 4.70 -1.62
N VAL A 105 -15.87 4.94 -2.20
CA VAL A 105 -17.16 4.78 -1.51
C VAL A 105 -17.55 3.31 -1.46
N ILE A 106 -17.77 2.78 -0.25
CA ILE A 106 -18.32 1.42 -0.04
C ILE A 106 -19.47 1.48 0.97
N GLY A 107 -20.67 1.09 0.53
CA GLY A 107 -21.84 0.93 1.41
C GLY A 107 -21.75 -0.37 2.19
N ILE A 108 -21.76 -0.28 3.52
CA ILE A 108 -21.61 -1.42 4.44
C ILE A 108 -22.74 -1.44 5.48
N TYR A 109 -22.76 -2.48 6.32
CA TYR A 109 -23.66 -2.62 7.47
C TYR A 109 -23.76 -1.35 8.33
N GLY A 110 -24.86 -1.22 9.07
CA GLY A 110 -25.20 0.00 9.81
C GLY A 110 -24.56 0.19 11.19
N VAL A 111 -24.94 1.30 11.81
CA VAL A 111 -24.68 1.62 13.23
C VAL A 111 -25.99 1.42 13.99
N ARG A 112 -25.94 0.76 15.15
CA ARG A 112 -27.10 0.58 16.03
C ARG A 112 -27.61 1.92 16.56
N GLY A 113 -28.92 2.10 16.53
CA GLY A 113 -29.61 3.34 16.91
C GLY A 113 -29.67 4.39 15.79
N GLU A 114 -29.32 4.01 14.55
CA GLU A 114 -29.37 4.88 13.37
C GLU A 114 -30.19 4.24 12.22
N GLU A 115 -30.92 3.15 12.51
CA GLU A 115 -31.67 2.35 11.54
C GLU A 115 -32.73 3.16 10.79
N ASP A 116 -33.35 4.14 11.45
CA ASP A 116 -34.34 5.05 10.87
C ASP A 116 -33.76 5.95 9.76
N ARG A 117 -32.43 6.03 9.69
CA ARG A 117 -31.68 6.82 8.71
C ARG A 117 -31.02 5.97 7.63
N PHE A 118 -31.17 4.64 7.66
CA PHE A 118 -30.55 3.76 6.69
C PHE A 118 -31.07 4.02 5.28
N ILE A 119 -30.18 3.90 4.30
CA ILE A 119 -30.49 4.07 2.89
C ILE A 119 -30.06 2.81 2.16
N ASP A 120 -31.01 2.15 1.50
CA ASP A 120 -30.71 0.96 0.71
C ASP A 120 -29.68 1.29 -0.38
N VAL A 121 -28.60 0.51 -0.44
CA VAL A 121 -27.51 0.71 -1.38
C VAL A 121 -28.05 0.61 -2.83
N PHE A 122 -27.65 1.57 -3.67
CA PHE A 122 -28.11 1.72 -5.06
C PHE A 122 -29.62 1.99 -5.24
N SER A 123 -30.36 2.35 -4.18
CA SER A 123 -31.68 2.96 -4.33
C SER A 123 -31.58 4.36 -4.96
N PRO A 124 -32.68 4.93 -5.52
CA PRO A 124 -32.68 6.30 -6.02
C PRO A 124 -32.23 7.33 -4.96
N LYS A 125 -32.59 7.10 -3.69
CA LYS A 125 -32.15 7.95 -2.58
C LYS A 125 -30.64 7.84 -2.33
N TRP A 126 -30.07 6.65 -2.46
CA TRP A 126 -28.63 6.43 -2.35
C TRP A 126 -27.88 7.19 -3.45
N PHE A 127 -28.34 7.10 -4.71
CA PHE A 127 -27.74 7.85 -5.82
C PHE A 127 -27.86 9.36 -5.65
N GLU A 128 -28.93 9.89 -5.03
CA GLU A 128 -29.01 11.31 -4.66
C GLU A 128 -27.83 11.72 -3.76
N MET A 129 -27.46 10.87 -2.79
CA MET A 129 -26.35 11.12 -1.87
C MET A 129 -24.99 10.93 -2.56
N PHE A 130 -24.84 9.88 -3.35
CA PHE A 130 -23.63 9.61 -4.12
C PHE A 130 -23.34 10.72 -5.13
N ASN A 131 -24.33 11.17 -5.88
CA ASN A 131 -24.20 12.28 -6.84
C ASN A 131 -23.76 13.58 -6.14
N HIS A 132 -24.30 13.85 -4.95
CA HIS A 132 -23.85 14.98 -4.13
C HIS A 132 -22.38 14.84 -3.73
N ALA A 133 -21.94 13.65 -3.30
CA ALA A 133 -20.55 13.40 -2.97
C ALA A 133 -19.61 13.57 -4.18
N VAL A 134 -20.00 13.07 -5.36
CA VAL A 134 -19.25 13.26 -6.62
C VAL A 134 -19.15 14.74 -7.00
N ALA A 135 -20.25 15.49 -6.92
CA ALA A 135 -20.26 16.93 -7.21
C ALA A 135 -19.37 17.73 -6.24
N GLU A 136 -19.44 17.42 -4.94
CA GLU A 136 -18.62 18.08 -3.91
C GLU A 136 -17.14 17.71 -4.04
N ALA A 137 -16.82 16.46 -4.34
CA ALA A 137 -15.45 16.03 -4.59
C ALA A 137 -14.86 16.78 -5.80
N LYS A 138 -15.63 16.88 -6.90
CA LYS A 138 -15.24 17.68 -8.08
C LYS A 138 -14.99 19.14 -7.71
N ARG A 139 -15.88 19.77 -6.91
CA ARG A 139 -15.72 21.15 -6.42
C ARG A 139 -14.43 21.33 -5.59
N LEU A 140 -13.97 20.28 -4.91
CA LEU A 140 -12.79 20.28 -4.04
C LEU A 140 -11.51 19.78 -4.72
N GLY A 141 -11.58 19.36 -5.99
CA GLY A 141 -10.46 18.75 -6.70
C GLY A 141 -10.07 17.37 -6.16
N MET A 142 -11.08 16.55 -5.83
CA MET A 142 -10.92 15.18 -5.33
C MET A 142 -11.58 14.18 -6.26
N ASN A 143 -11.13 12.93 -6.21
CA ASN A 143 -11.70 11.80 -6.94
C ASN A 143 -12.61 10.95 -6.05
N ILE A 144 -13.66 10.39 -6.68
CA ILE A 144 -14.53 9.38 -6.09
C ILE A 144 -14.43 8.10 -6.91
N ASP A 145 -14.10 7.00 -6.25
CA ASP A 145 -14.24 5.65 -6.78
C ASP A 145 -15.42 4.94 -6.09
N LEU A 146 -15.98 3.90 -6.71
CA LEU A 146 -17.16 3.20 -6.19
C LEU A 146 -17.06 1.69 -6.38
N THR A 147 -17.33 0.92 -5.33
CA THR A 147 -17.55 -0.52 -5.47
C THR A 147 -18.88 -0.79 -6.19
N PRO A 148 -18.93 -1.58 -7.27
CA PRO A 148 -20.18 -1.92 -7.97
C PRO A 148 -20.98 -3.00 -7.21
N SER A 149 -20.96 -2.96 -5.88
CA SER A 149 -21.66 -3.86 -4.96
C SER A 149 -21.78 -3.16 -3.61
N SER A 150 -22.66 -3.65 -2.74
CA SER A 150 -22.51 -3.37 -1.31
C SER A 150 -21.39 -4.24 -0.74
N GLY A 151 -20.61 -3.73 0.22
CA GLY A 151 -19.46 -4.43 0.79
C GLY A 151 -18.58 -5.08 -0.29
N TRP A 152 -18.23 -6.35 -0.08
CA TRP A 152 -17.53 -7.21 -1.03
C TRP A 152 -17.89 -8.65 -0.71
N ARG A 153 -18.07 -9.61 -1.61
CA ARG A 153 -17.82 -9.67 -3.05
C ARG A 153 -19.00 -9.11 -3.85
N MET A 154 -18.83 -8.95 -5.17
CA MET A 154 -19.94 -8.58 -6.05
C MET A 154 -21.14 -9.51 -5.89
N GLY A 155 -22.31 -8.93 -5.70
CA GLY A 155 -23.54 -9.67 -5.50
C GLY A 155 -24.67 -8.77 -5.01
N GLY A 156 -25.70 -9.39 -4.44
CA GLY A 156 -26.83 -8.66 -3.87
C GLY A 156 -28.12 -9.48 -3.86
N PRO A 157 -29.24 -8.85 -3.49
CA PRO A 157 -30.53 -9.54 -3.35
C PRO A 157 -31.11 -10.02 -4.68
N HIS A 158 -30.63 -9.49 -5.82
CA HIS A 158 -31.04 -9.92 -7.16
C HIS A 158 -30.41 -11.24 -7.60
N VAL A 159 -29.33 -11.68 -6.95
CA VAL A 159 -28.58 -12.87 -7.36
C VAL A 159 -29.35 -14.13 -6.97
N THR A 160 -29.79 -14.88 -7.97
CA THR A 160 -30.44 -16.19 -7.80
C THR A 160 -29.40 -17.30 -7.64
N PRO A 161 -29.76 -18.49 -7.11
CA PRO A 161 -28.84 -19.63 -7.02
C PRO A 161 -28.20 -20.06 -8.35
N GLU A 162 -28.87 -19.80 -9.48
CA GLU A 162 -28.35 -20.08 -10.83
C GLU A 162 -27.14 -19.19 -11.19
N HIS A 163 -27.14 -17.93 -10.75
CA HIS A 163 -26.05 -16.98 -10.95
C HIS A 163 -25.07 -16.92 -9.76
N GLY A 164 -25.34 -17.70 -8.70
CA GLY A 164 -24.52 -17.76 -7.50
C GLY A 164 -23.26 -18.61 -7.67
N GLU A 165 -22.31 -18.45 -6.74
CA GLU A 165 -21.06 -19.21 -6.75
C GLU A 165 -21.28 -20.73 -6.83
N MET A 166 -20.36 -21.42 -7.49
CA MET A 166 -20.37 -22.88 -7.61
C MET A 166 -19.01 -23.48 -7.23
N THR A 167 -19.08 -24.74 -6.81
CA THR A 167 -17.93 -25.63 -6.64
C THR A 167 -18.22 -26.96 -7.35
N PHE A 168 -17.36 -27.96 -7.19
CA PHE A 168 -17.54 -29.27 -7.80
C PHE A 168 -17.05 -30.40 -6.88
N ALA A 169 -17.47 -31.62 -7.17
CA ALA A 169 -16.91 -32.85 -6.63
C ALA A 169 -16.62 -33.84 -7.76
N VAL A 170 -15.76 -34.83 -7.49
CA VAL A 170 -15.60 -35.99 -8.37
C VAL A 170 -16.18 -37.21 -7.67
N GLU A 171 -17.27 -37.73 -8.20
CA GLU A 171 -18.07 -38.83 -7.65
C GLU A 171 -18.17 -39.93 -8.70
N ASP A 172 -17.78 -41.17 -8.35
CA ASP A 172 -17.79 -42.32 -9.26
C ASP A 172 -17.15 -42.08 -10.64
N GLY A 173 -16.07 -41.31 -10.65
CA GLY A 173 -15.35 -40.96 -11.88
C GLY A 173 -16.08 -39.92 -12.76
N ARG A 174 -17.01 -39.15 -12.20
CA ARG A 174 -17.71 -38.05 -12.87
C ARG A 174 -17.55 -36.75 -12.12
N ILE A 175 -17.46 -35.65 -12.85
CA ILE A 175 -17.40 -34.31 -12.28
C ILE A 175 -18.83 -33.81 -12.06
N VAL A 176 -19.15 -33.44 -10.83
CA VAL A 176 -20.49 -33.01 -10.41
C VAL A 176 -20.40 -31.60 -9.85
N ALA A 177 -21.02 -30.64 -10.54
CA ALA A 177 -21.14 -29.26 -10.08
C ALA A 177 -22.05 -29.18 -8.84
N LYS A 178 -21.71 -28.32 -7.89
CA LYS A 178 -22.45 -28.09 -6.64
C LYS A 178 -22.60 -26.58 -6.39
N PRO A 179 -23.77 -26.12 -5.89
CA PRO A 179 -23.93 -24.73 -5.50
C PRO A 179 -23.04 -24.40 -4.29
N ASN A 180 -22.58 -23.15 -4.21
CA ASN A 180 -21.88 -22.59 -3.06
C ASN A 180 -22.66 -21.34 -2.60
N ALA A 181 -23.22 -21.37 -1.40
CA ALA A 181 -24.07 -20.30 -0.86
C ALA A 181 -23.28 -19.09 -0.33
N ALA A 182 -22.18 -18.75 -1.02
CA ALA A 182 -21.39 -17.56 -0.73
C ALA A 182 -22.27 -16.30 -0.80
N ARG A 183 -22.08 -15.41 0.17
CA ARG A 183 -22.83 -14.16 0.29
C ARG A 183 -21.92 -12.96 0.09
N VAL A 184 -22.55 -11.82 -0.21
CA VAL A 184 -21.92 -10.51 -0.06
C VAL A 184 -21.48 -10.35 1.40
N LYS A 185 -20.21 -10.02 1.66
CA LYS A 185 -19.68 -9.74 3.00
C LYS A 185 -19.90 -8.28 3.35
N ARG A 186 -20.20 -8.06 4.63
CA ARG A 186 -20.36 -6.72 5.23
C ARG A 186 -21.39 -5.85 4.52
N ALA A 187 -22.40 -6.48 3.91
CA ALA A 187 -23.43 -5.80 3.16
C ALA A 187 -24.13 -4.73 4.03
N GLY A 188 -24.36 -3.58 3.42
CA GLY A 188 -25.28 -2.58 3.91
C GLY A 188 -26.71 -2.87 3.51
N PRO A 189 -27.66 -2.08 4.04
CA PRO A 189 -29.09 -2.23 3.77
C PRO A 189 -29.37 -2.32 2.27
N GLY A 190 -30.21 -3.29 1.87
CA GLY A 190 -30.59 -3.52 0.48
C GLY A 190 -29.50 -4.16 -0.39
N GLY A 191 -28.32 -4.44 0.18
CA GLY A 191 -27.19 -5.08 -0.48
C GLY A 191 -26.98 -6.55 -0.09
N GLU A 192 -27.79 -7.08 0.83
CA GLU A 192 -27.68 -8.44 1.33
C GLU A 192 -28.12 -9.47 0.27
N GLY A 193 -27.34 -10.53 0.07
CA GLY A 193 -27.71 -11.61 -0.84
C GLY A 193 -26.55 -12.52 -1.20
N LEU A 194 -26.76 -13.34 -2.24
CA LEU A 194 -25.72 -14.23 -2.77
C LEU A 194 -24.66 -13.41 -3.51
N ALA A 195 -23.41 -13.87 -3.43
CA ALA A 195 -22.34 -13.42 -4.30
C ALA A 195 -22.51 -14.07 -5.68
N ILE A 196 -22.20 -13.33 -6.75
CA ILE A 196 -22.21 -13.91 -8.09
C ILE A 196 -21.09 -14.93 -8.26
N ASN A 197 -21.27 -15.87 -9.19
CA ASN A 197 -20.18 -16.67 -9.72
C ASN A 197 -19.24 -15.79 -10.56
N PRO A 198 -18.01 -15.48 -10.10
CA PRO A 198 -17.12 -14.58 -10.83
C PRO A 198 -16.53 -15.22 -12.11
N TYR A 199 -16.71 -16.52 -12.32
CA TYR A 199 -16.22 -17.27 -13.48
C TYR A 199 -17.28 -17.41 -14.59
N SER A 200 -18.56 -17.33 -14.25
CA SER A 200 -19.66 -17.48 -15.23
C SER A 200 -19.90 -16.17 -15.99
N GLN A 201 -19.98 -16.27 -17.32
CA GLN A 201 -20.28 -15.12 -18.17
C GLN A 201 -21.70 -14.62 -17.91
N ALA A 202 -22.65 -15.55 -17.79
CA ALA A 202 -24.04 -15.22 -17.53
C ALA A 202 -24.20 -14.50 -16.18
N ALA A 203 -23.54 -14.98 -15.12
CA ALA A 203 -23.62 -14.35 -13.80
C ALA A 203 -23.03 -12.94 -13.75
N VAL A 204 -21.88 -12.73 -14.41
CA VAL A 204 -21.25 -11.40 -14.51
C VAL A 204 -22.13 -10.44 -15.31
N ALA A 205 -22.59 -10.84 -16.50
CA ALA A 205 -23.48 -10.03 -17.31
C ALA A 205 -24.77 -9.66 -16.56
N PHE A 206 -25.40 -10.64 -15.91
CA PHE A 206 -26.61 -10.44 -15.11
C PHE A 206 -26.42 -9.37 -14.01
N HIS A 207 -25.29 -9.40 -13.32
CA HIS A 207 -24.99 -8.39 -12.28
C HIS A 207 -24.69 -7.01 -12.87
N LEU A 208 -23.94 -6.94 -13.97
CA LEU A 208 -23.62 -5.68 -14.64
C LEU A 208 -24.85 -5.02 -15.27
N ASP A 209 -25.79 -5.80 -15.79
CA ASP A 209 -27.09 -5.32 -16.28
C ASP A 209 -27.94 -4.74 -15.15
N TRP A 210 -28.00 -5.45 -14.01
CA TRP A 210 -28.65 -4.94 -12.81
C TRP A 210 -28.04 -3.62 -12.34
N MET A 211 -26.70 -3.55 -12.26
CA MET A 211 -26.00 -2.30 -11.91
C MET A 211 -26.33 -1.18 -12.90
N THR A 212 -26.37 -1.47 -14.20
CA THR A 212 -26.75 -0.51 -15.25
C THR A 212 -28.14 0.05 -15.05
N GLN A 213 -29.10 -0.82 -14.74
CA GLN A 213 -30.47 -0.42 -14.44
C GLN A 213 -30.50 0.51 -13.23
N ARG A 214 -29.80 0.17 -12.14
CA ARG A 214 -29.74 1.00 -10.93
C ARG A 214 -29.15 2.39 -11.17
N PHE A 215 -28.05 2.47 -11.93
CA PHE A 215 -27.48 3.75 -12.34
C PHE A 215 -28.47 4.58 -13.17
N THR A 216 -29.22 3.94 -14.07
CA THR A 216 -30.21 4.63 -14.90
C THR A 216 -31.37 5.16 -14.07
N GLU A 217 -31.96 4.32 -13.21
CA GLU A 217 -33.08 4.68 -12.32
C GLU A 217 -32.70 5.78 -11.33
N GLY A 218 -31.48 5.72 -10.78
CA GLY A 218 -30.96 6.70 -9.82
C GLY A 218 -30.35 7.95 -10.44
N SER A 219 -30.28 8.04 -11.78
CA SER A 219 -29.49 9.08 -12.48
C SER A 219 -28.06 9.18 -11.93
N GLY A 220 -27.41 8.03 -11.70
CA GLY A 220 -26.12 7.94 -11.05
C GLY A 220 -24.99 8.59 -11.87
N ALA A 221 -24.18 9.43 -11.22
CA ALA A 221 -23.00 10.02 -11.81
C ALA A 221 -21.90 8.96 -12.00
N SER A 222 -21.06 9.09 -13.02
CA SER A 222 -19.92 8.19 -13.21
C SER A 222 -18.83 8.46 -12.15
N PRO A 223 -18.38 7.45 -11.38
CA PRO A 223 -17.16 7.58 -10.57
C PRO A 223 -15.93 7.71 -11.48
N ARG A 224 -14.78 8.10 -10.93
CA ARG A 224 -13.50 7.99 -11.64
C ARG A 224 -13.22 6.53 -12.02
N ALA A 225 -13.35 5.62 -11.06
CA ALA A 225 -13.21 4.19 -11.28
C ALA A 225 -14.23 3.39 -10.46
N PHE A 226 -14.65 2.26 -11.03
CA PHE A 226 -15.24 1.18 -10.24
C PHE A 226 -14.14 0.42 -9.51
N TYR A 227 -14.41 -0.04 -8.29
CA TYR A 227 -13.46 -0.79 -7.50
C TYR A 227 -13.89 -2.25 -7.36
N TYR A 228 -13.03 -3.16 -7.81
CA TYR A 228 -13.17 -4.61 -7.60
C TYR A 228 -12.13 -5.04 -6.55
N ASP A 229 -12.63 -5.31 -5.35
CA ASP A 229 -11.88 -5.78 -4.18
C ASP A 229 -11.23 -7.17 -4.43
N SER A 230 -10.32 -7.53 -3.54
CA SER A 230 -9.58 -8.78 -3.49
C SER A 230 -10.47 -10.02 -3.65
N PHE A 231 -9.91 -11.04 -4.29
CA PHE A 231 -10.64 -12.25 -4.63
C PHE A 231 -10.74 -13.19 -3.42
N GLU A 232 -11.86 -13.09 -2.72
CA GLU A 232 -12.16 -13.97 -1.59
C GLU A 232 -13.22 -15.03 -1.89
N ASN A 233 -13.72 -15.12 -3.14
CA ASN A 233 -14.78 -16.06 -3.54
C ASN A 233 -14.36 -17.54 -3.33
N PRO A 234 -15.08 -18.33 -2.51
CA PRO A 234 -14.75 -19.73 -2.24
C PRO A 234 -15.11 -20.67 -3.40
N GLY A 235 -15.93 -20.23 -4.35
CA GLY A 235 -16.25 -20.96 -5.56
C GLY A 235 -15.01 -21.21 -6.42
N ASN A 236 -15.06 -22.29 -7.19
CA ASN A 236 -14.00 -22.75 -8.08
C ASN A 236 -14.57 -23.48 -9.32
N TRP A 237 -15.82 -23.20 -9.67
CA TRP A 237 -16.50 -23.83 -10.80
C TRP A 237 -17.47 -22.86 -11.47
N CYS A 238 -17.76 -23.06 -12.76
CA CYS A 238 -18.90 -22.46 -13.45
C CYS A 238 -19.48 -23.43 -14.50
N PRO A 239 -20.75 -23.26 -14.91
CA PRO A 239 -21.38 -24.11 -15.92
C PRO A 239 -20.59 -24.20 -17.24
N GLU A 240 -19.93 -23.11 -17.63
CA GLU A 240 -19.20 -22.97 -18.89
C GLU A 240 -17.80 -23.60 -18.84
N LEU A 241 -17.35 -24.08 -17.67
CA LEU A 241 -15.95 -24.46 -17.46
C LEU A 241 -15.52 -25.67 -18.32
N LEU A 242 -16.36 -26.71 -18.44
CA LEU A 242 -16.00 -27.91 -19.22
C LEU A 242 -15.81 -27.58 -20.70
N GLU A 243 -16.69 -26.75 -21.25
CA GLU A 243 -16.59 -26.32 -22.64
C GLU A 243 -15.39 -25.38 -22.84
N SER A 244 -15.19 -24.42 -21.94
CA SER A 244 -14.02 -23.54 -21.94
C SER A 244 -12.73 -24.37 -21.90
N PHE A 245 -12.67 -25.36 -21.01
CA PHE A 245 -11.53 -26.27 -20.88
C PHE A 245 -11.26 -27.01 -22.19
N ARG A 246 -12.29 -27.62 -22.79
CA ARG A 246 -12.15 -28.35 -24.06
C ARG A 246 -11.64 -27.44 -25.17
N GLN A 247 -12.15 -26.21 -25.25
CA GLN A 247 -11.75 -25.22 -26.25
C GLN A 247 -10.30 -24.76 -26.08
N VAL A 248 -9.87 -24.44 -24.84
CA VAL A 248 -8.54 -23.84 -24.61
C VAL A 248 -7.43 -24.86 -24.34
N ARG A 249 -7.76 -26.05 -23.82
CA ARG A 249 -6.79 -27.11 -23.50
C ARG A 249 -6.74 -28.20 -24.58
N GLY A 250 -7.79 -28.34 -25.39
CA GLY A 250 -7.84 -29.24 -26.55
C GLY A 250 -8.27 -30.68 -26.25
N TYR A 251 -8.78 -30.97 -25.04
CA TYR A 251 -9.31 -32.29 -24.66
C TYR A 251 -10.42 -32.16 -23.62
N ALA A 252 -11.24 -33.20 -23.43
CA ALA A 252 -12.30 -33.21 -22.44
C ALA A 252 -11.73 -33.45 -21.03
N LEU A 253 -12.02 -32.58 -20.07
CA LEU A 253 -11.63 -32.80 -18.66
C LEU A 253 -12.32 -34.04 -18.08
N GLU A 254 -13.51 -34.35 -18.59
CA GLU A 254 -14.34 -35.48 -18.21
C GLU A 254 -13.66 -36.83 -18.46
N ASP A 255 -12.87 -36.93 -19.54
CA ASP A 255 -12.09 -38.14 -19.87
C ASP A 255 -11.00 -38.41 -18.83
N HIS A 256 -10.63 -37.39 -18.06
CA HIS A 256 -9.62 -37.43 -17.00
C HIS A 256 -10.23 -37.19 -15.62
N ALA A 257 -11.54 -37.43 -15.43
CA ALA A 257 -12.24 -37.11 -14.18
C ALA A 257 -11.62 -37.79 -12.95
N GLN A 258 -11.09 -39.02 -13.07
CA GLN A 258 -10.42 -39.70 -11.95
C GLN A 258 -9.10 -39.00 -11.56
N ALA A 259 -8.26 -38.68 -12.55
CA ALA A 259 -7.02 -37.94 -12.36
C ALA A 259 -7.28 -36.54 -11.81
N PHE A 260 -8.25 -35.83 -12.40
CA PHE A 260 -8.73 -34.56 -11.87
C PHE A 260 -9.25 -34.72 -10.44
N GLY A 261 -9.90 -35.84 -10.12
CA GLY A 261 -10.32 -36.24 -8.77
C GLY A 261 -9.17 -36.53 -7.80
N GLY A 262 -7.91 -36.56 -8.25
CA GLY A 262 -6.73 -36.85 -7.45
C GLY A 262 -6.41 -38.35 -7.33
N LYS A 263 -6.92 -39.19 -8.23
CA LYS A 263 -6.72 -40.64 -8.24
C LYS A 263 -6.01 -41.09 -9.53
N GLY A 264 -5.18 -42.11 -9.45
CA GLY A 264 -4.49 -42.68 -10.62
C GLY A 264 -3.01 -42.31 -10.68
N ASP A 265 -2.49 -42.17 -11.90
CA ASP A 265 -1.08 -41.80 -12.13
C ASP A 265 -0.79 -40.39 -11.59
N PRO A 266 0.18 -40.20 -10.68
CA PRO A 266 0.50 -38.89 -10.12
C PRO A 266 0.86 -37.83 -11.16
N GLU A 267 1.48 -38.22 -12.28
CA GLU A 267 1.88 -37.27 -13.33
C GLU A 267 0.67 -36.78 -14.13
N GLU A 268 -0.25 -37.68 -14.48
CA GLU A 268 -1.55 -37.33 -15.05
C GLU A 268 -2.34 -36.40 -14.12
N VAL A 269 -2.47 -36.76 -12.84
CA VAL A 269 -3.16 -35.94 -11.82
C VAL A 269 -2.60 -34.52 -11.79
N ARG A 270 -1.28 -34.40 -11.72
CA ARG A 270 -0.58 -33.11 -11.64
C ARG A 270 -0.81 -32.25 -12.88
N ARG A 271 -0.70 -32.84 -14.07
CA ARG A 271 -0.83 -32.14 -15.35
C ARG A 271 -2.25 -31.72 -15.66
N VAL A 272 -3.23 -32.59 -15.41
CA VAL A 272 -4.65 -32.27 -15.56
C VAL A 272 -5.07 -31.18 -14.57
N THR A 273 -4.56 -31.24 -13.32
CA THR A 273 -4.80 -30.18 -12.33
C THR A 273 -4.20 -28.83 -12.78
N CYS A 274 -3.00 -28.83 -13.35
CA CYS A 274 -2.40 -27.63 -13.92
C CYS A 274 -3.25 -27.04 -15.07
N ASP A 275 -3.75 -27.88 -15.98
CA ASP A 275 -4.62 -27.43 -17.07
C ASP A 275 -5.94 -26.83 -16.55
N TYR A 276 -6.50 -27.39 -15.47
CA TYR A 276 -7.68 -26.84 -14.80
C TYR A 276 -7.38 -25.48 -14.16
N ARG A 277 -6.27 -25.37 -13.41
CA ARG A 277 -5.84 -24.10 -12.78
C ARG A 277 -5.63 -23.01 -13.83
N GLU A 278 -5.00 -23.34 -14.95
CA GLU A 278 -4.82 -22.40 -16.05
C GLU A 278 -6.16 -22.02 -16.71
N THR A 279 -7.06 -22.98 -16.92
CA THR A 279 -8.40 -22.68 -17.48
C THR A 279 -9.19 -21.76 -16.56
N LEU A 280 -9.13 -21.98 -15.24
CA LEU A 280 -9.78 -21.11 -14.26
C LEU A 280 -9.20 -19.68 -14.29
N SER A 281 -7.87 -19.56 -14.46
CA SER A 281 -7.18 -18.29 -14.66
C SER A 281 -7.68 -17.57 -15.91
N ASP A 282 -7.73 -18.26 -17.06
CA ASP A 282 -8.13 -17.69 -18.34
C ASP A 282 -9.58 -17.19 -18.30
N VAL A 283 -10.50 -18.03 -17.78
CA VAL A 283 -11.92 -17.69 -17.66
C VAL A 283 -12.10 -16.47 -16.75
N LEU A 284 -11.46 -16.44 -15.58
CA LEU A 284 -11.58 -15.32 -14.66
C LEU A 284 -11.06 -14.01 -15.27
N LEU A 285 -9.92 -14.05 -15.98
CA LEU A 285 -9.35 -12.88 -16.65
C LEU A 285 -10.31 -12.31 -17.70
N ASP A 286 -10.98 -13.17 -18.46
CA ASP A 286 -11.97 -12.73 -19.46
C ASP A 286 -13.20 -12.09 -18.81
N ARG A 287 -13.65 -12.60 -17.65
CA ARG A 287 -14.73 -11.96 -16.86
C ARG A 287 -14.32 -10.59 -16.33
N VAL A 288 -13.09 -10.44 -15.83
CA VAL A 288 -12.59 -9.13 -15.41
C VAL A 288 -12.56 -8.15 -16.59
N ARG A 289 -12.15 -8.59 -17.79
CA ARG A 289 -12.18 -7.74 -19.00
C ARG A 289 -13.60 -7.32 -19.39
N GLU A 290 -14.64 -8.08 -19.07
CA GLU A 290 -16.03 -7.65 -19.22
C GLU A 290 -16.37 -6.51 -18.27
N VAL A 291 -15.98 -6.61 -16.98
CA VAL A 291 -16.17 -5.53 -16.00
C VAL A 291 -15.40 -4.26 -16.42
N VAL A 292 -14.17 -4.39 -16.94
CA VAL A 292 -13.40 -3.28 -17.48
C VAL A 292 -14.15 -2.56 -18.61
N ARG A 293 -14.66 -3.32 -19.60
CA ARG A 293 -15.42 -2.75 -20.73
C ARG A 293 -16.70 -2.06 -20.24
N TRP A 294 -17.43 -2.70 -19.34
CA TRP A 294 -18.65 -2.12 -18.76
C TRP A 294 -18.38 -0.79 -18.05
N GLY A 295 -17.28 -0.67 -17.30
CA GLY A 295 -16.87 0.59 -16.69
C GLY A 295 -16.52 1.66 -17.73
N GLN A 296 -15.73 1.28 -18.74
CA GLN A 296 -15.29 2.20 -19.81
C GLN A 296 -16.45 2.78 -20.61
N ASP A 297 -17.46 1.95 -20.93
CA ASP A 297 -18.67 2.38 -21.63
C ASP A 297 -19.46 3.46 -20.85
N ARG A 298 -19.18 3.63 -19.56
CA ARG A 298 -19.76 4.65 -18.66
C ARG A 298 -18.80 5.80 -18.33
N GLY A 299 -17.64 5.85 -18.97
CA GLY A 299 -16.61 6.86 -18.72
C GLY A 299 -15.84 6.66 -17.40
N SER A 300 -15.86 5.44 -16.84
CA SER A 300 -15.15 5.09 -15.61
C SER A 300 -14.05 4.06 -15.87
N GLY A 301 -12.96 4.12 -15.11
CA GLY A 301 -11.94 3.06 -15.09
C GLY A 301 -12.36 1.86 -14.23
N LEU A 302 -11.51 0.83 -14.22
CA LEU A 302 -11.52 -0.22 -13.20
C LEU A 302 -10.26 -0.09 -12.33
N ARG A 303 -10.47 0.02 -11.03
CA ARG A 303 -9.49 -0.17 -9.95
C ARG A 303 -9.66 -1.59 -9.43
N MET A 304 -8.59 -2.38 -9.34
CA MET A 304 -8.74 -3.80 -8.98
C MET A 304 -7.59 -4.37 -8.15
N GLN A 305 -7.96 -5.11 -7.11
CA GLN A 305 -7.10 -6.03 -6.39
C GLN A 305 -7.17 -7.43 -6.99
N ALA A 306 -6.05 -7.90 -7.56
CA ALA A 306 -5.99 -9.23 -8.18
C ALA A 306 -5.63 -10.35 -7.19
N HIS A 307 -5.00 -10.01 -6.07
CA HIS A 307 -4.57 -11.01 -5.10
C HIS A 307 -5.76 -11.77 -4.50
N GLY A 308 -5.50 -13.01 -4.05
CA GLY A 308 -6.52 -13.99 -3.69
C GLY A 308 -7.08 -14.77 -4.89
N ALA A 309 -6.90 -14.28 -6.11
CA ALA A 309 -7.42 -14.95 -7.30
C ALA A 309 -6.66 -16.25 -7.57
N PRO A 310 -7.35 -17.32 -8.03
CA PRO A 310 -6.69 -18.49 -8.57
C PRO A 310 -6.29 -18.28 -10.04
N ALA A 311 -5.54 -17.21 -10.29
CA ALA A 311 -5.19 -16.73 -11.62
C ALA A 311 -3.78 -16.16 -11.68
N ASN A 312 -3.27 -15.93 -12.90
CA ASN A 312 -2.03 -15.18 -13.09
C ASN A 312 -2.22 -13.72 -12.64
N LEU A 313 -1.65 -13.37 -11.47
CA LEU A 313 -1.82 -12.05 -10.87
C LEU A 313 -1.33 -10.91 -11.76
N LEU A 314 -0.23 -11.09 -12.51
CA LEU A 314 0.33 -10.04 -13.36
C LEU A 314 -0.63 -9.70 -14.52
N ASP A 315 -1.24 -10.72 -15.13
CA ASP A 315 -2.20 -10.54 -16.22
C ASP A 315 -3.51 -9.91 -15.72
N MET A 316 -3.97 -10.35 -14.54
CA MET A 316 -5.12 -9.77 -13.86
C MET A 316 -4.89 -8.29 -13.57
N TYR A 317 -3.81 -7.94 -12.86
CA TYR A 317 -3.49 -6.54 -12.56
C TYR A 317 -3.37 -5.69 -13.84
N ALA A 318 -2.68 -6.17 -14.87
CA ALA A 318 -2.49 -5.45 -16.12
C ALA A 318 -3.80 -5.18 -16.89
N SER A 319 -4.84 -5.98 -16.66
CA SER A 319 -6.15 -5.80 -17.29
C SER A 319 -6.89 -4.56 -16.78
N ALA A 320 -6.65 -4.15 -15.53
CA ALA A 320 -7.26 -2.98 -14.92
C ALA A 320 -6.62 -1.67 -15.39
N GLN A 321 -7.37 -0.57 -15.32
CA GLN A 321 -6.82 0.77 -15.56
C GLN A 321 -5.93 1.21 -14.39
N ILE A 322 -6.32 0.84 -13.16
CA ILE A 322 -5.62 1.16 -11.93
C ILE A 322 -5.41 -0.14 -11.13
N PRO A 323 -4.24 -0.79 -11.26
CA PRO A 323 -3.91 -1.95 -10.44
C PRO A 323 -3.79 -1.54 -8.97
N GLU A 324 -4.27 -2.39 -8.05
CA GLU A 324 -4.23 -2.12 -6.62
C GLU A 324 -3.71 -3.32 -5.81
N THR A 325 -2.65 -3.15 -5.04
CA THR A 325 -2.20 -4.16 -4.06
C THR A 325 -2.79 -3.91 -2.67
N GLU A 326 -2.40 -4.72 -1.70
CA GLU A 326 -2.72 -4.52 -0.29
C GLU A 326 -1.49 -4.81 0.59
N VAL A 327 -1.37 -4.09 1.71
CA VAL A 327 -0.35 -4.38 2.74
C VAL A 327 -0.95 -4.44 4.15
N PHE A 328 -0.49 -5.43 4.92
CA PHE A 328 -0.82 -5.65 6.33
C PHE A 328 0.40 -5.54 7.24
N GLY A 329 0.17 -5.44 8.55
CA GLY A 329 1.23 -5.58 9.55
C GLY A 329 2.23 -4.43 9.55
N ALA A 330 3.36 -4.61 10.25
CA ALA A 330 4.40 -3.59 10.39
C ALA A 330 5.79 -4.12 10.02
N SER A 331 6.50 -3.38 9.18
CA SER A 331 7.88 -3.63 8.75
C SER A 331 8.84 -3.66 9.94
N VAL A 332 9.88 -4.48 9.83
CA VAL A 332 11.04 -4.45 10.74
C VAL A 332 12.05 -3.49 10.13
N LEU A 333 12.40 -2.43 10.87
CA LEU A 333 13.27 -1.35 10.42
C LEU A 333 14.29 -1.04 11.51
N ASP A 334 15.53 -0.77 11.11
CA ASP A 334 16.64 -0.52 12.03
C ASP A 334 16.77 0.97 12.40
N ILE A 335 15.65 1.69 12.43
CA ILE A 335 15.60 3.11 12.78
C ILE A 335 15.67 3.26 14.31
N PRO A 336 16.66 3.96 14.88
CA PRO A 336 16.77 4.14 16.33
C PRO A 336 15.54 4.84 16.92
N GLY A 337 14.97 4.22 17.95
CA GLY A 337 13.76 4.70 18.61
C GLY A 337 12.44 4.32 17.91
N TYR A 338 12.47 3.72 16.71
CA TYR A 338 11.27 3.24 16.05
C TYR A 338 10.63 2.09 16.84
N ARG A 339 9.38 2.28 17.26
CA ARG A 339 8.74 1.40 18.24
C ARG A 339 7.96 0.27 17.57
N ARG A 340 8.44 -0.96 17.68
CA ARG A 340 7.76 -2.15 17.13
C ARG A 340 7.37 -3.16 18.19
N ASP A 341 6.36 -2.83 19.00
CA ASP A 341 5.83 -3.75 20.01
C ASP A 341 5.04 -4.91 19.34
N PRO A 342 5.54 -6.17 19.41
CA PRO A 342 4.89 -7.32 18.78
C PRO A 342 3.52 -7.64 19.37
N LYS A 343 3.22 -7.20 20.61
CA LYS A 343 1.92 -7.40 21.26
C LYS A 343 0.73 -6.82 20.47
N TRP A 344 1.00 -5.85 19.61
CA TRP A 344 -0.04 -5.13 18.85
C TRP A 344 0.04 -5.38 17.35
N ILE A 345 0.90 -6.29 16.88
CA ILE A 345 1.10 -6.56 15.46
C ILE A 345 0.74 -8.01 15.19
N ARG A 346 0.11 -8.26 14.04
CA ARG A 346 -0.18 -9.62 13.59
C ARG A 346 1.10 -10.38 13.23
N PRO A 347 1.11 -11.71 13.35
CA PRO A 347 2.22 -12.52 12.86
C PRO A 347 2.24 -12.65 11.32
N ASP A 348 1.25 -12.10 10.61
CA ASP A 348 1.18 -12.03 9.16
C ASP A 348 2.52 -11.55 8.58
N GLN A 349 3.00 -12.24 7.55
CA GLN A 349 4.27 -11.91 6.91
C GLN A 349 4.05 -10.84 5.85
N GLN A 350 4.73 -9.70 6.01
CA GLN A 350 4.83 -8.70 4.96
C GLN A 350 5.77 -9.17 3.86
N SER A 351 5.48 -8.76 2.62
CA SER A 351 6.30 -9.04 1.47
C SER A 351 6.44 -7.82 0.57
N ASP A 352 7.67 -7.34 0.41
CA ASP A 352 8.00 -6.32 -0.59
C ASP A 352 7.74 -6.82 -2.01
N LEU A 353 7.99 -8.12 -2.24
CA LEU A 353 7.82 -8.72 -3.56
C LEU A 353 6.36 -8.82 -3.99
N VAL A 354 5.44 -9.13 -3.06
CA VAL A 354 4.00 -9.15 -3.39
C VAL A 354 3.53 -7.78 -3.86
N ASN A 355 3.96 -6.69 -3.20
CA ASN A 355 3.62 -5.33 -3.62
C ASN A 355 4.11 -5.02 -5.04
N ARG A 356 5.25 -5.58 -5.42
CA ARG A 356 5.82 -5.41 -6.76
C ARG A 356 5.00 -6.08 -7.86
N PHE A 357 4.13 -7.04 -7.58
CA PHE A 357 3.28 -7.62 -8.63
C PHE A 357 2.33 -6.60 -9.24
N ALA A 358 1.71 -5.74 -8.42
CA ALA A 358 0.82 -4.69 -8.92
C ALA A 358 1.60 -3.61 -9.68
N SER A 359 2.74 -3.16 -9.15
CA SER A 359 3.56 -2.13 -9.81
C SER A 359 4.21 -2.64 -11.09
N SER A 360 4.71 -3.87 -11.11
CA SER A 360 5.26 -4.49 -12.32
C SER A 360 4.22 -4.67 -13.41
N ALA A 361 3.02 -5.15 -13.07
CA ALA A 361 1.93 -5.25 -14.02
C ALA A 361 1.53 -3.87 -14.59
N ALA A 362 1.49 -2.84 -13.74
CA ALA A 362 1.26 -1.47 -14.18
C ALA A 362 2.34 -0.97 -15.13
N HIS A 363 3.62 -1.15 -14.79
CA HIS A 363 4.74 -0.74 -15.62
C HIS A 363 4.72 -1.46 -16.98
N VAL A 364 4.58 -2.78 -16.99
CA VAL A 364 4.55 -3.58 -18.22
C VAL A 364 3.35 -3.20 -19.11
N ALA A 365 2.21 -2.84 -18.51
CA ALA A 365 1.00 -2.42 -19.23
C ALA A 365 0.93 -0.92 -19.55
N GLY A 366 1.82 -0.09 -18.99
CA GLY A 366 1.84 1.36 -19.20
C GLY A 366 0.73 2.09 -18.45
N ARG A 367 0.50 1.71 -17.18
CA ARG A 367 -0.42 2.41 -16.27
C ARG A 367 0.34 3.40 -15.41
N ASP A 368 -0.18 4.61 -15.30
CA ASP A 368 0.48 5.71 -14.56
C ASP A 368 0.28 5.62 -13.05
N VAL A 369 -0.82 5.01 -12.61
CA VAL A 369 -1.23 4.96 -11.20
C VAL A 369 -1.33 3.51 -10.74
N VAL A 370 -0.69 3.24 -9.60
CA VAL A 370 -0.73 1.96 -8.89
C VAL A 370 -1.11 2.23 -7.45
N ILE A 371 -2.23 1.66 -7.02
CA ILE A 371 -2.75 1.87 -5.68
C ILE A 371 -2.26 0.78 -4.73
N SER A 372 -2.13 1.10 -3.45
CA SER A 372 -2.15 0.09 -2.39
C SER A 372 -3.24 0.45 -1.40
N GLU A 373 -4.14 -0.49 -1.13
CA GLU A 373 -4.83 -0.52 0.15
C GLU A 373 -3.77 -0.69 1.25
N SER A 374 -3.79 0.18 2.25
CA SER A 374 -2.64 0.35 3.14
C SER A 374 -3.05 0.51 4.59
N PHE A 375 -2.13 0.02 5.42
CA PHE A 375 -2.18 0.07 6.87
C PHE A 375 -3.27 -0.81 7.48
N THR A 376 -3.92 -1.67 6.70
CA THR A 376 -4.89 -2.64 7.19
C THR A 376 -4.23 -3.49 8.28
N TRP A 377 -4.75 -3.42 9.50
CA TRP A 377 -4.13 -4.10 10.65
C TRP A 377 -2.64 -3.80 10.86
N LEU A 378 -2.19 -2.58 10.56
CA LEU A 378 -0.82 -2.13 10.83
C LEU A 378 -0.45 -2.40 12.29
N ARG A 379 -1.39 -2.09 13.20
CA ARG A 379 -1.38 -2.47 14.62
C ARG A 379 -2.80 -2.76 15.12
N ASN A 380 -2.99 -2.89 16.42
CA ASN A 380 -4.33 -2.85 17.03
C ASN A 380 -4.92 -1.42 16.99
N HIS A 381 -6.24 -1.31 17.20
CA HIS A 381 -6.93 -0.01 17.13
C HIS A 381 -6.27 1.03 18.03
N TYR A 382 -6.10 2.25 17.53
CA TYR A 382 -5.55 3.39 18.29
C TYR A 382 -4.10 3.20 18.79
N HIS A 383 -3.39 2.16 18.34
CA HIS A 383 -1.96 1.95 18.63
C HIS A 383 -1.06 2.34 17.45
N THR A 384 -1.65 2.68 16.30
CA THR A 384 -0.94 3.20 15.13
C THR A 384 -0.55 4.66 15.35
N THR A 385 0.68 5.02 14.98
CA THR A 385 1.25 6.37 15.08
C THR A 385 1.52 6.89 13.67
N LEU A 386 1.68 8.19 13.50
CA LEU A 386 2.07 8.75 12.20
C LEU A 386 3.48 8.29 11.77
N ALA A 387 4.36 7.99 12.72
CA ALA A 387 5.68 7.44 12.44
C ALA A 387 5.60 6.05 11.80
N HIS A 388 4.68 5.20 12.27
CA HIS A 388 4.42 3.90 11.64
C HIS A 388 3.90 4.08 10.20
N ILE A 389 2.93 4.98 10.01
CA ILE A 389 2.33 5.22 8.69
C ILE A 389 3.37 5.76 7.70
N LYS A 390 4.24 6.70 8.11
CA LYS A 390 5.35 7.19 7.26
C LYS A 390 6.26 6.04 6.85
N ALA A 391 6.71 5.23 7.81
CA ALA A 391 7.66 4.16 7.57
C ALA A 391 7.14 3.09 6.59
N GLU A 392 5.88 2.67 6.75
CA GLU A 392 5.25 1.75 5.79
C GLU A 392 4.97 2.43 4.44
N SER A 393 4.67 3.74 4.43
CA SER A 393 4.54 4.49 3.17
C SER A 393 5.84 4.46 2.37
N ASP A 394 6.98 4.62 3.03
CA ASP A 394 8.30 4.55 2.38
C ASP A 394 8.52 3.19 1.70
N LYS A 395 8.14 2.09 2.36
CA LYS A 395 8.26 0.73 1.81
C LYS A 395 7.35 0.52 0.60
N LEU A 396 6.11 1.00 0.64
CA LEU A 396 5.20 0.94 -0.51
C LEU A 396 5.77 1.72 -1.71
N LEU A 397 6.25 2.94 -1.47
CA LEU A 397 6.84 3.81 -2.49
C LEU A 397 8.09 3.17 -3.12
N LEU A 398 8.96 2.54 -2.32
CA LEU A 398 10.13 1.79 -2.80
C LEU A 398 9.77 0.58 -3.67
N ASN A 399 8.58 0.02 -3.49
CA ASN A 399 8.07 -1.11 -4.26
C ASN A 399 7.27 -0.70 -5.51
N GLY A 400 7.28 0.59 -5.86
CA GLY A 400 6.66 1.10 -7.09
C GLY A 400 5.18 1.47 -6.94
N ILE A 401 4.62 1.40 -5.73
CA ILE A 401 3.31 1.99 -5.46
C ILE A 401 3.46 3.51 -5.50
N ASN A 402 2.54 4.19 -6.16
CA ASN A 402 2.59 5.66 -6.28
C ASN A 402 1.26 6.34 -5.92
N CYS A 403 0.29 5.61 -5.35
CA CYS A 403 -0.92 6.15 -4.78
C CYS A 403 -1.38 5.32 -3.56
N ILE A 404 -1.22 5.82 -2.35
CA ILE A 404 -1.50 5.11 -1.10
C ILE A 404 -2.95 5.37 -0.67
N TYR A 405 -3.70 4.30 -0.41
CA TYR A 405 -5.06 4.36 0.11
C TYR A 405 -5.10 3.83 1.55
N TYR A 406 -5.49 4.68 2.49
CA TYR A 406 -5.60 4.26 3.88
C TYR A 406 -6.85 3.38 4.02
N HIS A 407 -6.70 2.24 4.69
CA HIS A 407 -7.80 1.41 5.13
C HIS A 407 -8.07 1.64 6.63
N GLY A 408 -9.07 2.42 7.00
CA GLY A 408 -9.90 3.31 6.19
C GLY A 408 -10.52 4.40 7.06
N ILE A 409 -11.49 5.13 6.51
CA ILE A 409 -12.20 6.21 7.20
C ILE A 409 -13.71 5.96 7.02
N CYS A 410 -14.48 6.00 8.11
CA CYS A 410 -15.94 5.97 8.00
C CYS A 410 -16.48 7.38 7.77
N TYR A 411 -17.55 7.48 6.99
CA TYR A 411 -18.50 8.57 7.16
C TYR A 411 -18.94 8.59 8.63
N ALA A 412 -18.90 9.77 9.24
CA ALA A 412 -19.52 10.04 10.53
C ALA A 412 -20.22 11.40 10.46
N PRO A 413 -21.43 11.54 11.02
CA PRO A 413 -22.05 12.84 11.22
C PRO A 413 -21.17 13.77 12.09
N GLU A 414 -21.23 15.07 11.81
CA GLU A 414 -20.43 16.10 12.50
C GLU A 414 -20.64 16.08 14.03
N LYS A 415 -21.87 15.83 14.47
CA LYS A 415 -22.29 15.86 15.88
C LYS A 415 -22.34 14.49 16.57
N THR A 416 -21.84 13.42 15.94
CA THR A 416 -21.78 12.11 16.60
C THR A 416 -20.85 12.16 17.82
N ALA A 417 -21.22 11.47 18.89
CA ALA A 417 -20.36 11.30 20.06
C ALA A 417 -19.02 10.64 19.68
N TRP A 418 -17.94 11.04 20.37
CA TRP A 418 -16.64 10.40 20.20
C TRP A 418 -16.70 8.93 20.67
N PRO A 419 -16.05 7.96 20.00
CA PRO A 419 -15.05 8.06 18.93
C PRO A 419 -15.60 8.21 17.51
N GLY A 420 -16.90 8.45 17.34
CA GLY A 420 -17.55 8.53 16.05
C GLY A 420 -17.86 7.14 15.47
N TRP A 421 -18.12 7.11 14.16
CA TRP A 421 -18.35 5.84 13.46
C TRP A 421 -17.01 5.28 12.98
N LEU A 422 -16.86 3.97 13.10
CA LEU A 422 -15.60 3.27 12.89
C LEU A 422 -15.84 2.04 12.03
N PHE A 423 -14.78 1.59 11.39
CA PHE A 423 -14.74 0.30 10.74
C PHE A 423 -13.99 -0.68 11.61
N TYR A 424 -14.22 -1.98 11.39
CA TYR A 424 -13.63 -3.01 12.24
C TYR A 424 -12.10 -3.07 12.10
N ALA A 425 -11.49 -2.53 11.04
CA ALA A 425 -10.04 -2.47 10.89
C ALA A 425 -9.39 -1.30 11.65
N SER A 426 -8.11 -1.43 11.98
CA SER A 426 -7.52 -0.76 13.15
C SER A 426 -6.79 0.58 12.95
N THR A 427 -6.47 0.99 11.73
CA THR A 427 -5.63 2.20 11.52
C THR A 427 -6.26 3.44 12.13
N GLN A 428 -7.58 3.57 11.99
CA GLN A 428 -8.36 4.70 12.50
C GLN A 428 -7.78 6.05 12.08
N GLY A 429 -7.38 6.21 10.81
CA GLY A 429 -6.90 7.48 10.24
C GLY A 429 -7.99 8.54 10.04
N ASN A 430 -9.08 8.44 10.80
CA ASN A 430 -10.28 9.25 10.66
C ASN A 430 -10.19 10.54 11.48
N ALA A 431 -11.08 11.49 11.17
CA ALA A 431 -11.14 12.80 11.81
C ALA A 431 -11.59 12.81 13.28
N ARG A 432 -11.76 11.67 13.94
CA ARG A 432 -12.04 11.62 15.39
C ARG A 432 -10.86 11.11 16.20
N ASN A 433 -9.85 10.53 15.54
CA ASN A 433 -8.62 10.10 16.21
C ASN A 433 -7.70 11.30 16.44
N SER A 434 -7.10 11.41 17.63
CA SER A 434 -6.20 12.49 18.02
C SER A 434 -5.06 12.72 17.01
N ILE A 435 -4.51 11.65 16.43
CA ILE A 435 -3.42 11.75 15.43
C ILE A 435 -3.83 12.51 14.16
N PHE A 436 -5.14 12.64 13.88
CA PHE A 436 -5.64 13.34 12.70
C PHE A 436 -5.26 14.83 12.69
N ARG A 437 -4.96 15.40 13.86
CA ARG A 437 -4.39 16.75 14.00
C ARG A 437 -3.16 16.95 13.11
N ASP A 438 -2.29 15.95 13.02
CA ASP A 438 -0.99 16.05 12.35
C ASP A 438 -0.89 15.23 11.05
N VAL A 439 -1.96 14.50 10.69
CA VAL A 439 -2.12 13.85 9.36
C VAL A 439 -1.86 14.80 8.18
N PRO A 440 -2.25 16.09 8.18
CA PRO A 440 -1.98 16.98 7.05
C PRO A 440 -0.47 17.09 6.72
N ALA A 441 0.42 17.03 7.72
CA ALA A 441 1.86 17.06 7.50
C ALA A 441 2.36 15.77 6.83
N LEU A 442 1.88 14.62 7.29
CA LEU A 442 2.20 13.33 6.68
C LEU A 442 1.64 13.21 5.26
N ASN A 443 0.41 13.67 5.03
CA ASN A 443 -0.19 13.66 3.70
C ASN A 443 0.52 14.61 2.74
N ALA A 444 1.05 15.75 3.20
CA ALA A 444 1.90 16.60 2.38
C ALA A 444 3.21 15.90 1.97
N TYR A 445 3.83 15.15 2.89
CA TYR A 445 4.98 14.29 2.59
C TYR A 445 4.65 13.25 1.52
N ILE A 446 3.60 12.44 1.75
CA ILE A 446 3.17 11.40 0.81
C ILE A 446 2.85 12.03 -0.55
N THR A 447 2.19 13.19 -0.57
CA THR A 447 1.81 13.86 -1.81
C THR A 447 3.02 14.22 -2.67
N ARG A 448 4.09 14.74 -2.06
CA ARG A 448 5.33 15.09 -2.76
C ARG A 448 6.07 13.87 -3.27
N CYS A 449 6.12 12.80 -2.48
CA CYS A 449 6.74 11.55 -2.90
C CYS A 449 5.98 10.94 -4.08
N GLN A 450 4.66 10.86 -3.98
CA GLN A 450 3.80 10.32 -5.05
C GLN A 450 3.85 11.16 -6.32
N SER A 451 3.91 12.51 -6.23
CA SER A 451 4.02 13.34 -7.43
C SER A 451 5.32 13.10 -8.19
N VAL A 452 6.44 12.86 -7.49
CA VAL A 452 7.69 12.41 -8.10
C VAL A 452 7.57 11.00 -8.67
N LEU A 453 6.87 10.10 -7.98
CA LEU A 453 6.70 8.71 -8.43
C LEU A 453 5.63 8.53 -9.52
N GLN A 454 4.89 9.57 -9.87
CA GLN A 454 3.97 9.64 -11.00
C GLN A 454 4.58 10.41 -12.19
N ASP A 455 5.68 11.13 -11.98
CA ASP A 455 6.38 11.87 -13.03
C ASP A 455 7.30 10.96 -13.86
N GLY A 456 7.29 11.15 -15.17
CA GLY A 456 8.04 10.32 -16.12
C GLY A 456 7.68 8.82 -16.10
N SER A 457 8.58 7.98 -16.62
CA SER A 457 8.39 6.53 -16.69
C SER A 457 9.15 5.79 -15.58
N PRO A 458 8.74 4.56 -15.21
CA PRO A 458 9.55 3.70 -14.36
C PRO A 458 10.93 3.45 -15.00
N HIS A 459 11.97 3.31 -14.17
CA HIS A 459 13.35 3.10 -14.65
C HIS A 459 13.95 1.82 -14.07
N ASN A 460 13.36 0.70 -14.47
CA ASN A 460 13.78 -0.66 -14.15
C ASN A 460 14.59 -1.27 -15.30
N ASP A 461 15.65 -2.02 -14.98
CA ASP A 461 16.55 -2.57 -16.01
C ASP A 461 16.18 -3.98 -16.47
N VAL A 462 15.54 -4.78 -15.60
CA VAL A 462 15.33 -6.22 -15.81
C VAL A 462 13.84 -6.57 -15.84
N LEU A 463 13.45 -7.42 -16.79
CA LEU A 463 12.18 -8.15 -16.73
C LEU A 463 12.42 -9.51 -16.08
N LEU A 464 11.96 -9.70 -14.85
CA LEU A 464 12.08 -10.95 -14.10
C LEU A 464 10.88 -11.86 -14.41
N TYR A 465 11.11 -12.96 -15.11
CA TYR A 465 10.05 -13.91 -15.44
C TYR A 465 9.46 -14.54 -14.17
N TRP A 466 8.12 -14.55 -14.05
CA TRP A 466 7.42 -15.28 -13.00
C TRP A 466 7.07 -16.69 -13.47
N PRO A 467 7.72 -17.76 -12.96
CA PRO A 467 7.48 -19.13 -13.38
C PRO A 467 6.22 -19.71 -12.73
N VAL A 468 5.05 -19.16 -13.06
CA VAL A 468 3.76 -19.55 -12.45
C VAL A 468 3.45 -21.05 -12.60
N TYR A 469 3.95 -21.71 -13.66
CA TYR A 469 3.73 -23.14 -13.87
C TYR A 469 4.43 -24.03 -12.84
N ASP A 470 5.50 -23.57 -12.20
CA ASP A 470 6.09 -24.31 -11.08
C ASP A 470 5.11 -24.34 -9.89
N LEU A 471 4.32 -23.28 -9.71
CA LEU A 471 3.26 -23.19 -8.69
C LEU A 471 2.01 -24.00 -9.10
N TRP A 472 1.61 -23.96 -10.38
CA TRP A 472 0.45 -24.72 -10.87
C TRP A 472 0.72 -26.21 -11.10
N MET A 473 1.98 -26.63 -11.18
CA MET A 473 2.36 -28.04 -11.15
C MET A 473 2.65 -28.55 -9.73
N ALA A 474 2.71 -27.67 -8.73
CA ALA A 474 2.92 -28.08 -7.35
C ALA A 474 1.68 -28.80 -6.78
N GLU A 475 1.93 -29.74 -5.87
CA GLU A 475 0.90 -30.39 -5.06
C GLU A 475 0.26 -29.37 -4.13
N GLY A 476 -1.07 -29.46 -3.91
CA GLY A 476 -1.77 -28.51 -3.05
C GLY A 476 -3.25 -28.40 -3.34
N MET A 477 -3.82 -27.21 -3.08
CA MET A 477 -5.23 -26.90 -3.31
C MET A 477 -5.60 -27.03 -4.78
N ARG A 478 -6.81 -27.49 -5.10
CA ARG A 478 -7.25 -27.67 -6.49
C ARG A 478 -7.15 -26.36 -7.27
N GLU A 479 -7.73 -25.29 -6.74
CA GLU A 479 -7.51 -23.92 -7.17
C GLU A 479 -6.34 -23.31 -6.38
N GLN A 480 -5.23 -23.02 -7.06
CA GLN A 480 -4.07 -22.41 -6.45
C GLN A 480 -4.29 -20.90 -6.33
N ARG A 481 -4.47 -20.38 -5.10
CA ARG A 481 -4.70 -18.95 -4.82
C ARG A 481 -3.42 -18.28 -4.34
N PHE A 482 -3.25 -17.00 -4.71
CA PHE A 482 -2.08 -16.20 -4.37
C PHE A 482 -2.47 -15.02 -3.46
N SER A 483 -2.39 -15.22 -2.14
CA SER A 483 -2.81 -14.22 -1.14
C SER A 483 -1.64 -13.36 -0.66
N VAL A 484 -1.96 -12.11 -0.26
CA VAL A 484 -1.04 -11.19 0.44
C VAL A 484 -0.74 -11.64 1.88
N HIS A 485 -1.63 -12.41 2.51
CA HIS A 485 -1.46 -12.91 3.89
C HIS A 485 -0.48 -14.08 4.01
N HIS A 486 -0.24 -14.76 2.89
CA HIS A 486 0.57 -15.97 2.81
C HIS A 486 1.52 -15.86 1.62
N PRO A 487 2.54 -14.98 1.70
CA PRO A 487 3.35 -14.62 0.54
C PRO A 487 4.39 -15.69 0.16
N GLN A 488 4.38 -16.88 0.77
CA GLN A 488 5.35 -17.95 0.51
C GLN A 488 5.42 -18.36 -0.97
N TRP A 489 4.31 -18.23 -1.70
CA TRP A 489 4.23 -18.53 -3.14
C TRP A 489 5.18 -17.69 -4.00
N VAL A 490 5.59 -16.50 -3.54
CA VAL A 490 6.65 -15.71 -4.17
C VAL A 490 7.93 -15.74 -3.33
N GLU A 491 7.81 -15.63 -2.01
CA GLU A 491 8.93 -15.49 -1.09
C GLU A 491 9.84 -16.73 -1.01
N GLU A 492 9.31 -17.91 -1.33
CA GLU A 492 10.06 -19.18 -1.36
C GLU A 492 10.26 -19.70 -2.80
N ALA A 493 9.82 -18.94 -3.81
CA ALA A 493 10.00 -19.29 -5.21
C ALA A 493 11.37 -18.82 -5.75
N GLY A 494 11.87 -19.46 -6.80
CA GLY A 494 13.15 -19.07 -7.43
C GLY A 494 13.15 -17.62 -7.97
N CYS A 495 11.99 -17.09 -8.36
CA CYS A 495 11.85 -15.67 -8.71
C CYS A 495 11.93 -14.75 -7.47
N GLY A 496 11.48 -15.21 -6.30
CA GLY A 496 11.60 -14.45 -5.06
C GLY A 496 13.04 -14.33 -4.60
N ASP A 497 13.80 -15.42 -4.65
CA ASP A 497 15.24 -15.40 -4.35
C ASP A 497 15.99 -14.41 -5.26
N ALA A 498 15.72 -14.45 -6.56
CA ALA A 498 16.32 -13.52 -7.52
C ALA A 498 15.90 -12.07 -7.24
N GLY A 499 14.63 -11.85 -6.95
CA GLY A 499 14.07 -10.53 -6.66
C GLY A 499 14.67 -9.88 -5.42
N ARG A 500 14.73 -10.59 -4.28
CA ARG A 500 15.36 -10.09 -3.05
C ARG A 500 16.83 -9.82 -3.25
N TRP A 501 17.55 -10.77 -3.84
CA TRP A 501 18.97 -10.60 -4.13
C TRP A 501 19.21 -9.35 -4.97
N MET A 502 18.40 -9.11 -6.00
CA MET A 502 18.51 -7.90 -6.83
C MET A 502 18.25 -6.62 -6.03
N ILE A 503 17.22 -6.58 -5.18
CA ILE A 503 16.93 -5.42 -4.31
C ILE A 503 18.13 -5.12 -3.40
N ASP A 504 18.63 -6.13 -2.69
CA ASP A 504 19.71 -5.99 -1.71
C ASP A 504 21.04 -5.57 -2.36
N HIS A 505 21.22 -5.86 -3.66
CA HIS A 505 22.43 -5.54 -4.42
C HIS A 505 22.27 -4.35 -5.37
N GLY A 506 21.16 -3.62 -5.29
CA GLY A 506 20.94 -2.37 -6.03
C GLY A 506 20.54 -2.53 -7.50
N TYR A 507 19.96 -3.67 -7.87
CA TYR A 507 19.37 -3.91 -9.19
C TYR A 507 17.86 -3.65 -9.18
N THR A 508 17.34 -3.19 -10.31
CA THR A 508 15.93 -2.83 -10.46
C THR A 508 15.25 -3.72 -11.48
N PHE A 509 14.01 -4.13 -11.20
CA PHE A 509 13.28 -5.07 -12.04
C PHE A 509 11.78 -4.88 -11.96
N ASP A 510 11.09 -5.38 -12.98
CA ASP A 510 9.66 -5.69 -12.95
C ASP A 510 9.43 -7.18 -13.21
N PHE A 511 8.45 -7.76 -12.55
CA PHE A 511 7.97 -9.10 -12.89
C PHE A 511 7.24 -9.12 -14.23
N ILE A 512 7.36 -10.23 -14.98
CA ILE A 512 6.64 -10.43 -16.24
C ILE A 512 6.02 -11.84 -16.34
N SER A 513 4.78 -11.91 -16.84
CA SER A 513 4.07 -13.17 -17.10
C SER A 513 4.43 -13.78 -18.45
N ASP A 514 4.05 -15.05 -18.65
CA ASP A 514 4.09 -15.68 -19.97
C ASP A 514 3.35 -14.88 -21.04
N GLN A 515 2.14 -14.38 -20.74
CA GLN A 515 1.32 -13.68 -21.72
C GLN A 515 1.90 -12.30 -22.06
N GLN A 516 2.34 -11.55 -21.06
CA GLN A 516 2.97 -10.24 -21.26
C GLN A 516 4.28 -10.34 -22.06
N LEU A 517 5.07 -11.40 -21.84
CA LEU A 517 6.32 -11.63 -22.56
C LEU A 517 6.13 -11.79 -24.07
N LEU A 518 4.98 -12.33 -24.52
CA LEU A 518 4.67 -12.48 -25.94
C LEU A 518 4.59 -11.12 -26.66
N ASP A 519 4.19 -10.07 -25.95
CA ASP A 519 4.06 -8.70 -26.49
C ASP A 519 5.37 -7.89 -26.42
N VAL A 520 6.42 -8.39 -25.75
CA VAL A 520 7.71 -7.68 -25.64
C VAL A 520 8.43 -7.69 -26.96
N VAL A 521 8.90 -6.56 -27.46
CA VAL A 521 9.66 -6.45 -28.72
C VAL A 521 11.06 -5.90 -28.47
N LEU A 522 12.01 -6.18 -29.36
CA LEU A 522 13.29 -5.48 -29.37
C LEU A 522 13.13 -4.17 -30.15
N ASP A 523 13.51 -3.05 -29.52
CA ASP A 523 13.48 -1.70 -30.08
C ASP A 523 14.86 -1.06 -29.93
N GLY A 524 15.64 -1.08 -31.01
CA GLY A 524 17.08 -0.82 -30.96
C GLY A 524 17.80 -1.89 -30.13
N GLU A 525 18.43 -1.48 -29.03
CA GLU A 525 19.11 -2.38 -28.08
C GLU A 525 18.27 -2.69 -26.83
N ALA A 526 17.09 -2.08 -26.69
CA ALA A 526 16.23 -2.23 -25.52
C ALA A 526 15.02 -3.12 -25.81
N LEU A 527 14.59 -3.88 -24.80
CA LEU A 527 13.32 -4.59 -24.81
C LEU A 527 12.20 -3.63 -24.44
N ARG A 528 11.20 -3.49 -25.29
CA ARG A 528 10.04 -2.63 -25.05
C ARG A 528 8.79 -3.46 -24.82
N THR A 529 8.11 -3.20 -23.71
CA THR A 529 6.82 -3.82 -23.35
C THR A 529 5.66 -3.13 -24.08
N LYS A 530 4.46 -3.71 -23.98
CA LYS A 530 3.21 -3.09 -24.48
C LYS A 530 2.96 -1.71 -23.89
N GLY A 531 3.32 -1.52 -22.62
CA GLY A 531 3.29 -0.23 -21.91
C GLY A 531 4.31 0.79 -22.37
N ARG A 532 5.13 0.47 -23.38
CA ARG A 532 6.21 1.30 -23.94
C ARG A 532 7.40 1.53 -23.01
N ASN A 533 7.42 0.93 -21.82
CA ASN A 533 8.59 0.93 -20.94
C ASN A 533 9.70 0.04 -21.50
N GLN A 534 10.94 0.49 -21.30
CA GLN A 534 12.15 -0.10 -21.85
C GLN A 534 12.97 -0.81 -20.76
N TYR A 535 13.48 -1.99 -21.10
CA TYR A 535 14.29 -2.86 -20.25
C TYR A 535 15.51 -3.33 -21.04
N ARG A 536 16.56 -3.78 -20.36
CA ARG A 536 17.78 -4.25 -21.01
C ARG A 536 17.79 -5.76 -21.26
N THR A 537 17.09 -6.54 -20.43
CA THR A 537 17.11 -8.00 -20.52
C THR A 537 15.89 -8.65 -19.89
N VAL A 538 15.62 -9.91 -20.27
CA VAL A 538 14.75 -10.81 -19.52
C VAL A 538 15.63 -11.74 -18.70
N LEU A 539 15.36 -11.83 -17.39
CA LEU A 539 15.94 -12.81 -16.48
C LEU A 539 14.91 -13.90 -16.22
N VAL A 540 15.24 -15.12 -16.66
CA VAL A 540 14.52 -16.34 -16.31
C VAL A 540 15.16 -16.89 -15.05
N PRO A 541 14.48 -16.88 -13.89
CA PRO A 541 14.99 -17.53 -12.69
C PRO A 541 14.98 -19.05 -12.87
N ALA A 542 15.49 -19.79 -11.88
CA ALA A 542 15.37 -21.24 -11.88
C ALA A 542 13.88 -21.64 -12.00
N ALA A 543 13.54 -22.25 -13.14
CA ALA A 543 12.19 -22.64 -13.51
C ALA A 543 12.21 -24.07 -14.04
N THR A 544 11.28 -24.91 -13.58
CA THR A 544 11.19 -26.31 -14.03
C THR A 544 10.31 -26.42 -15.28
N PHE A 545 9.12 -25.82 -15.23
CA PHE A 545 8.10 -25.90 -16.25
C PHE A 545 7.99 -24.59 -17.05
N MET A 546 8.07 -24.69 -18.38
CA MET A 546 7.85 -23.56 -19.27
C MET A 546 7.11 -24.01 -20.53
N LYS A 547 6.22 -23.16 -21.04
CA LYS A 547 5.56 -23.44 -22.32
C LYS A 547 6.53 -23.30 -23.50
N VAL A 548 6.36 -24.17 -24.49
CA VAL A 548 7.10 -24.12 -25.76
C VAL A 548 7.03 -22.74 -26.42
N ARG A 549 5.85 -22.10 -26.40
CA ARG A 549 5.67 -20.73 -26.96
C ARG A 549 6.48 -19.67 -26.23
N THR A 550 6.61 -19.79 -24.92
CA THR A 550 7.34 -18.85 -24.05
C THR A 550 8.84 -19.01 -24.27
N ALA A 551 9.34 -20.26 -24.29
CA ALA A 551 10.72 -20.57 -24.63
C ALA A 551 11.07 -20.07 -26.05
N LYS A 552 10.21 -20.32 -27.03
CA LYS A 552 10.38 -19.79 -28.39
C LYS A 552 10.45 -18.26 -28.39
N ARG A 553 9.58 -17.57 -27.64
CA ARG A 553 9.60 -16.11 -27.59
C ARG A 553 10.93 -15.56 -27.07
N LEU A 554 11.50 -16.17 -26.03
CA LEU A 554 12.82 -15.79 -25.51
C LEU A 554 13.90 -15.95 -26.58
N LEU A 555 13.86 -17.05 -27.34
CA LEU A 555 14.79 -17.29 -28.44
C LEU A 555 14.57 -16.28 -29.58
N ASP A 556 13.33 -15.99 -29.97
CA ASP A 556 13.03 -14.99 -31.02
C ASP A 556 13.58 -13.61 -30.65
N LEU A 557 13.49 -13.22 -29.37
CA LEU A 557 14.09 -11.97 -28.87
C LEU A 557 15.62 -12.02 -28.95
N ALA A 558 16.23 -13.13 -28.55
CA ALA A 558 17.67 -13.31 -28.65
C ALA A 558 18.12 -13.29 -30.12
N GLU A 559 17.43 -13.98 -31.02
CA GLU A 559 17.69 -13.98 -32.46
C GLU A 559 17.69 -12.57 -33.06
N ALA A 560 16.74 -11.73 -32.62
CA ALA A 560 16.63 -10.34 -33.04
C ALA A 560 17.79 -9.46 -32.55
N GLY A 561 18.46 -9.83 -31.45
CA GLY A 561 19.59 -9.07 -30.88
C GLY A 561 19.60 -8.96 -29.36
N ALA A 562 18.57 -9.43 -28.66
CA ALA A 562 18.49 -9.28 -27.21
C ALA A 562 19.51 -10.17 -26.47
N THR A 563 19.87 -9.76 -25.26
CA THR A 563 20.52 -10.64 -24.29
C THR A 563 19.45 -11.20 -23.35
N ILE A 564 19.34 -12.53 -23.27
CA ILE A 564 18.47 -13.24 -22.34
C ILE A 564 19.32 -13.91 -21.27
N LEU A 565 18.93 -13.78 -20.01
CA LEU A 565 19.62 -14.38 -18.88
C LEU A 565 18.79 -15.52 -18.30
N VAL A 566 19.46 -16.60 -17.93
CA VAL A 566 18.85 -17.75 -17.26
C VAL A 566 19.69 -18.07 -16.03
N TRP A 567 19.07 -17.97 -14.87
CA TRP A 567 19.75 -18.25 -13.61
C TRP A 567 19.65 -19.72 -13.24
N LYS A 568 20.81 -20.32 -12.94
CA LYS A 568 21.03 -21.74 -12.60
C LYS A 568 20.85 -22.70 -13.78
N HIS A 569 19.63 -22.90 -14.28
CA HIS A 569 19.38 -23.87 -15.35
C HIS A 569 18.25 -23.48 -16.29
N LEU A 570 18.33 -23.99 -17.53
CA LEU A 570 17.23 -23.94 -18.49
C LEU A 570 15.99 -24.71 -18.00
N PRO A 571 14.78 -24.35 -18.48
CA PRO A 571 13.57 -25.14 -18.24
C PRO A 571 13.73 -26.60 -18.69
N ARG A 572 13.15 -27.53 -17.91
CA ARG A 572 13.37 -28.98 -18.10
C ARG A 572 12.15 -29.72 -18.61
N ASP A 573 10.96 -29.16 -18.41
CA ASP A 573 9.70 -29.78 -18.81
C ASP A 573 8.66 -28.73 -19.24
N VAL A 574 7.53 -29.20 -19.76
CA VAL A 574 6.38 -28.39 -20.17
C VAL A 574 5.21 -28.63 -19.22
N PRO A 575 4.35 -27.64 -18.94
CA PRO A 575 3.14 -27.83 -18.12
C PRO A 575 2.03 -28.57 -18.89
N GLY A 576 0.99 -29.05 -18.20
CA GLY A 576 -0.24 -29.59 -18.81
C GLY A 576 -0.12 -30.98 -19.43
N TRP A 577 -1.27 -31.59 -19.77
CA TRP A 577 -1.39 -33.01 -20.12
C TRP A 577 -1.30 -33.30 -21.63
N LEU A 578 -2.12 -32.63 -22.43
CA LEU A 578 -2.28 -32.95 -23.86
C LEU A 578 -0.94 -32.88 -24.60
N GLU A 579 -0.64 -33.89 -25.43
CA GLU A 579 0.60 -34.01 -26.21
C GLU A 579 1.90 -33.78 -25.39
N HIS A 580 1.90 -34.13 -24.10
CA HIS A 580 3.05 -33.87 -23.22
C HIS A 580 4.39 -34.30 -23.82
N ALA A 581 4.50 -35.56 -24.25
CA ALA A 581 5.73 -36.10 -24.82
C ALA A 581 6.23 -35.29 -26.03
N GLY A 582 5.34 -34.97 -26.97
CA GLY A 582 5.67 -34.18 -28.17
C GLY A 582 5.99 -32.72 -27.85
N ARG A 583 5.34 -32.10 -26.86
CA ARG A 583 5.66 -30.73 -26.41
C ARG A 583 7.00 -30.69 -25.67
N LYS A 584 7.29 -31.70 -24.83
CA LYS A 584 8.58 -31.83 -24.15
C LYS A 584 9.73 -32.04 -25.13
N GLN A 585 9.53 -32.88 -26.14
CA GLN A 585 10.49 -33.05 -27.23
C GLN A 585 10.76 -31.73 -27.96
N ARG A 586 9.70 -31.00 -28.37
CA ARG A 586 9.82 -29.68 -29.01
C ARG A 586 10.58 -28.68 -28.14
N LEU A 587 10.32 -28.63 -26.83
CA LEU A 587 11.06 -27.78 -25.89
C LEU A 587 12.55 -28.17 -25.86
N SER A 588 12.85 -29.46 -25.74
CA SER A 588 14.22 -29.97 -25.73
C SER A 588 14.96 -29.63 -27.03
N GLU A 589 14.31 -29.79 -28.18
CA GLU A 589 14.87 -29.45 -29.49
C GLU A 589 15.18 -27.95 -29.58
N LEU A 590 14.26 -27.07 -29.17
CA LEU A 590 14.48 -25.63 -29.11
C LEU A 590 15.67 -25.25 -28.21
N LEU A 591 15.74 -25.82 -27.01
CA LEU A 591 16.77 -25.46 -26.03
C LEU A 591 18.12 -26.12 -26.31
N SER A 592 18.17 -27.23 -27.06
CA SER A 592 19.42 -27.90 -27.46
C SER A 592 20.33 -27.02 -28.33
N GLN A 593 19.73 -26.08 -29.07
CA GLN A 593 20.44 -25.08 -29.87
C GLN A 593 21.27 -24.12 -29.00
N VAL A 594 20.91 -24.01 -27.71
CA VAL A 594 21.51 -23.11 -26.73
C VAL A 594 22.54 -23.84 -25.85
N SER A 595 22.35 -25.12 -25.57
CA SER A 595 23.12 -25.87 -24.57
C SER A 595 24.56 -26.24 -24.96
N SER A 596 25.01 -25.91 -26.18
CA SER A 596 26.25 -26.46 -26.77
C SER A 596 27.54 -25.65 -26.56
N THR A 597 27.50 -24.54 -25.81
CA THR A 597 28.68 -23.66 -25.66
C THR A 597 29.42 -23.85 -24.33
N ALA A 598 30.76 -23.86 -24.38
CA ALA A 598 31.66 -24.23 -23.28
C ALA A 598 31.60 -23.35 -22.00
N ASN A 599 30.87 -22.22 -21.99
CA ASN A 599 30.84 -21.27 -20.88
C ASN A 599 29.41 -20.81 -20.49
N GLY A 600 28.38 -21.56 -20.88
CA GLY A 600 26.98 -21.17 -20.63
C GLY A 600 26.47 -19.98 -21.47
N VAL A 601 27.28 -19.43 -22.37
CA VAL A 601 26.90 -18.34 -23.30
C VAL A 601 26.62 -18.89 -24.70
N ALA A 602 25.35 -18.98 -25.06
CA ALA A 602 24.92 -19.35 -26.40
C ALA A 602 24.71 -18.11 -27.27
N ARG A 603 25.36 -18.04 -28.44
CA ARG A 603 25.00 -17.06 -29.47
C ARG A 603 23.74 -17.54 -30.17
N VAL A 604 22.71 -16.69 -30.19
CA VAL A 604 21.41 -16.99 -30.80
C VAL A 604 21.10 -15.85 -31.75
N GLY A 605 21.20 -16.10 -33.06
CA GLY A 605 21.11 -15.07 -34.09
C GLY A 605 22.06 -13.88 -33.82
N LYS A 606 21.50 -12.67 -33.70
CA LYS A 606 22.26 -11.44 -33.43
C LYS A 606 22.54 -11.20 -31.94
N GLY A 607 21.84 -11.90 -31.06
CA GLY A 607 21.94 -11.74 -29.61
C GLY A 607 22.57 -12.96 -28.94
N LYS A 608 22.21 -13.16 -27.68
CA LYS A 608 22.76 -14.23 -26.85
C LYS A 608 21.82 -14.65 -25.73
N LEU A 609 21.93 -15.91 -25.32
CA LEU A 609 21.34 -16.44 -24.11
C LEU A 609 22.46 -16.90 -23.18
N ILE A 610 22.43 -16.46 -21.93
CA ILE A 610 23.47 -16.77 -20.94
C ILE A 610 22.86 -17.55 -19.78
N VAL A 611 23.43 -18.72 -19.47
CA VAL A 611 23.07 -19.57 -18.34
C VAL A 611 24.24 -19.59 -17.34
N ALA A 612 24.00 -19.21 -16.09
CA ALA A 612 25.02 -19.32 -15.04
C ALA A 612 24.40 -19.39 -13.63
N GLU A 613 25.17 -19.90 -12.67
CA GLU A 613 24.80 -19.99 -11.25
C GLU A 613 24.97 -18.65 -10.50
N ASP A 614 25.91 -17.80 -10.95
CA ASP A 614 26.18 -16.50 -10.34
C ASP A 614 25.30 -15.41 -10.98
N LEU A 615 24.33 -14.91 -10.22
CA LEU A 615 23.39 -13.88 -10.66
C LEU A 615 24.09 -12.54 -10.93
N SER A 616 25.14 -12.19 -10.18
CA SER A 616 25.92 -10.98 -10.41
C SER A 616 26.65 -11.06 -11.76
N ALA A 617 27.29 -12.20 -12.03
CA ALA A 617 27.98 -12.42 -13.29
C ALA A 617 27.02 -12.34 -14.50
N LEU A 618 25.79 -12.86 -14.38
CA LEU A 618 24.76 -12.75 -15.42
C LEU A 618 24.39 -11.29 -15.71
N LEU A 619 24.08 -10.52 -14.67
CA LEU A 619 23.67 -9.12 -14.82
C LEU A 619 24.81 -8.26 -15.40
N ILE A 620 26.04 -8.47 -14.95
CA ILE A 620 27.23 -7.81 -15.50
C ILE A 620 27.43 -8.18 -16.97
N ALA A 621 27.25 -9.45 -17.35
CA ALA A 621 27.39 -9.91 -18.74
C ALA A 621 26.31 -9.36 -19.70
N ALA A 622 25.16 -8.94 -19.15
CA ALA A 622 24.11 -8.18 -19.85
C ALA A 622 24.32 -6.66 -19.80
N GLY A 623 25.41 -6.17 -19.20
CA GLY A 623 25.69 -4.74 -19.07
C GLY A 623 24.70 -4.03 -18.15
N ILE A 624 24.12 -4.73 -17.18
CA ILE A 624 23.24 -4.14 -16.16
C ILE A 624 24.12 -3.61 -15.03
N GLY A 625 24.04 -2.30 -14.78
CA GLY A 625 24.71 -1.68 -13.64
C GLY A 625 23.81 -1.70 -12.41
N ARG A 626 24.38 -2.07 -11.25
CA ARG A 626 23.74 -1.83 -9.96
C ARG A 626 23.88 -0.37 -9.52
N GLU A 627 22.99 0.07 -8.64
CA GLU A 627 23.10 1.33 -7.92
C GLU A 627 24.00 1.19 -6.69
N PRO A 628 25.16 1.86 -6.65
CA PRO A 628 26.13 1.70 -5.56
C PRO A 628 25.72 2.43 -4.27
N LEU A 629 24.67 3.25 -4.30
CA LEU A 629 24.15 3.92 -3.09
C LEU A 629 23.70 2.92 -2.01
N VAL A 630 23.35 1.68 -2.40
CA VAL A 630 22.94 0.62 -1.45
C VAL A 630 24.08 0.16 -0.54
N ASP A 631 25.35 0.36 -0.95
CA ASP A 631 26.52 0.05 -0.10
C ASP A 631 26.62 0.98 1.12
N HIS A 632 25.89 2.11 1.10
CA HIS A 632 25.72 3.01 2.23
C HIS A 632 24.47 2.69 3.08
N GLY A 633 23.81 1.54 2.87
CA GLY A 633 22.59 1.16 3.59
C GLY A 633 21.32 1.91 3.13
N LEU A 634 21.40 2.63 2.00
CA LEU A 634 20.29 3.38 1.42
C LEU A 634 19.45 2.49 0.50
N GLN A 635 18.13 2.70 0.51
CA GLN A 635 17.19 2.06 -0.43
C GLN A 635 16.71 3.08 -1.46
N PHE A 636 16.30 2.60 -2.64
CA PHE A 636 15.84 3.50 -3.68
C PHE A 636 14.83 2.91 -4.68
N ILE A 637 14.13 3.80 -5.38
CA ILE A 637 13.47 3.54 -6.66
C ILE A 637 13.73 4.72 -7.60
N ARG A 638 13.70 4.47 -8.93
CA ARG A 638 14.00 5.48 -9.95
C ARG A 638 12.84 5.71 -10.90
N ARG A 639 12.70 6.96 -11.33
CA ARG A 639 11.89 7.38 -12.47
C ARG A 639 12.73 8.15 -13.47
N LYS A 640 12.38 8.02 -14.74
CA LYS A 640 13.10 8.63 -15.85
C LYS A 640 12.20 9.58 -16.61
N SER A 641 12.71 10.77 -16.86
CA SER A 641 12.15 11.73 -17.81
C SER A 641 13.14 11.93 -18.96
N PRO A 642 12.78 12.71 -20.00
CA PRO A 642 13.72 13.04 -21.07
C PRO A 642 14.97 13.81 -20.60
N THR A 643 14.90 14.56 -19.49
CA THR A 643 15.97 15.46 -19.05
C THR A 643 16.71 14.98 -17.80
N HIS A 644 16.10 14.09 -17.01
CA HIS A 644 16.65 13.68 -15.73
C HIS A 644 16.19 12.28 -15.28
N VAL A 645 16.92 11.74 -14.30
CA VAL A 645 16.49 10.57 -13.51
C VAL A 645 16.23 11.05 -12.09
N SER A 646 15.03 10.77 -11.58
CA SER A 646 14.64 11.05 -10.21
C SER A 646 14.80 9.78 -9.37
N TYR A 647 15.51 9.90 -8.26
CA TYR A 647 15.68 8.87 -7.25
C TYR A 647 14.83 9.24 -6.03
N PHE A 648 14.00 8.32 -5.56
CA PHE A 648 13.44 8.36 -4.22
C PHE A 648 14.38 7.54 -3.31
N VAL A 649 15.05 8.19 -2.37
CA VAL A 649 16.11 7.60 -1.53
C VAL A 649 15.67 7.60 -0.07
N VAL A 650 15.78 6.45 0.59
CA VAL A 650 15.31 6.24 1.96
C VAL A 650 16.44 5.69 2.82
N ASN A 651 16.60 6.23 4.04
CA ASN A 651 17.47 5.65 5.06
C ASN A 651 16.64 4.93 6.12
N HIS A 652 16.52 3.60 6.01
CA HIS A 652 15.91 2.75 7.06
C HIS A 652 16.95 2.05 7.95
N SER A 653 18.24 2.37 7.78
CA SER A 653 19.33 1.85 8.59
C SER A 653 19.46 2.58 9.93
N ALA A 654 20.28 2.03 10.82
CA ALA A 654 20.63 2.65 12.11
C ALA A 654 21.61 3.82 11.98
N ASP A 655 22.29 3.93 10.84
CA ASP A 655 23.41 4.84 10.66
C ASP A 655 22.97 6.15 10.01
N ALA A 656 23.48 7.27 10.52
CA ALA A 656 23.37 8.54 9.85
C ALA A 656 24.32 8.58 8.65
N ILE A 657 23.81 8.97 7.49
CA ILE A 657 24.58 9.12 6.27
C ILE A 657 25.04 10.57 6.15
N ASP A 658 26.35 10.78 6.04
CA ASP A 658 26.97 12.06 5.68
C ASP A 658 28.17 11.79 4.76
N ALA A 659 27.87 11.42 3.52
CA ALA A 659 28.84 10.85 2.59
C ALA A 659 28.73 11.45 1.19
N TRP A 660 29.83 11.39 0.44
CA TRP A 660 29.78 11.49 -1.02
C TRP A 660 29.32 10.14 -1.55
N VAL A 661 28.04 10.05 -1.91
CA VAL A 661 27.40 8.80 -2.28
C VAL A 661 27.46 8.64 -3.80
N PRO A 662 28.02 7.53 -4.32
CA PRO A 662 28.01 7.26 -5.74
C PRO A 662 26.60 6.90 -6.22
N ILE A 663 26.26 7.33 -7.43
CA ILE A 663 25.04 6.92 -8.15
C ILE A 663 25.41 6.38 -9.53
N ALA A 664 24.64 5.43 -10.04
CA ALA A 664 24.92 4.83 -11.35
C ALA A 664 24.58 5.78 -12.52
N THR A 665 23.63 6.69 -12.34
CA THR A 665 23.29 7.69 -13.36
C THR A 665 24.39 8.75 -13.47
N HIS A 666 24.97 8.88 -14.66
CA HIS A 666 25.77 10.04 -14.99
C HIS A 666 24.89 11.29 -15.09
N CYS A 667 25.31 12.38 -14.45
CA CYS A 667 24.58 13.65 -14.54
C CYS A 667 25.51 14.86 -14.55
N ARG A 668 25.11 15.88 -15.32
CA ARG A 668 25.79 17.17 -15.39
C ARG A 668 25.54 18.02 -14.14
N SER A 669 24.34 17.95 -13.58
CA SER A 669 23.99 18.59 -12.30
C SER A 669 22.96 17.76 -11.54
N ALA A 670 22.80 18.05 -10.25
CA ALA A 670 21.89 17.33 -9.36
C ALA A 670 21.12 18.31 -8.47
N LEU A 671 19.90 17.93 -8.10
CA LEU A 671 19.03 18.67 -7.19
C LEU A 671 18.59 17.73 -6.06
N LEU A 672 18.67 18.21 -4.82
CA LEU A 672 18.09 17.54 -3.66
C LEU A 672 16.78 18.20 -3.27
N MET A 673 15.81 17.37 -2.89
CA MET A 673 14.48 17.79 -2.49
C MET A 673 14.08 17.02 -1.23
N ASP A 674 13.65 17.75 -0.20
CA ASP A 674 13.17 17.17 1.05
C ASP A 674 11.64 17.10 1.06
N PRO A 675 11.03 15.91 0.96
CA PRO A 675 9.59 15.75 0.93
C PRO A 675 8.88 16.14 2.24
N MET A 676 9.56 16.19 3.39
CA MET A 676 8.94 16.65 4.64
C MET A 676 8.77 18.17 4.64
N THR A 677 9.85 18.89 4.36
CA THR A 677 9.88 20.37 4.43
C THR A 677 9.49 21.06 3.12
N GLY A 678 9.48 20.35 2.00
CA GLY A 678 9.29 20.90 0.66
C GLY A 678 10.51 21.64 0.10
N ARG A 679 11.62 21.71 0.85
CA ARG A 679 12.86 22.39 0.43
C ARG A 679 13.45 21.73 -0.82
N THR A 680 13.98 22.55 -1.73
CA THR A 680 14.80 22.09 -2.85
C THR A 680 16.11 22.88 -2.91
N GLY A 681 17.15 22.31 -3.53
CA GLY A 681 18.43 23.01 -3.71
C GLY A 681 19.40 22.22 -4.59
N VAL A 682 20.28 22.94 -5.29
CA VAL A 682 21.30 22.34 -6.17
C VAL A 682 22.30 21.58 -5.32
N ALA A 683 22.42 20.28 -5.57
CA ALA A 683 23.21 19.38 -4.75
C ALA A 683 24.70 19.49 -5.10
N PRO A 684 25.60 19.53 -4.10
CA PRO A 684 27.02 19.38 -4.36
C PRO A 684 27.30 18.04 -5.03
N LYS A 685 27.99 18.10 -6.17
CA LYS A 685 28.34 16.95 -7.00
C LYS A 685 29.84 16.96 -7.29
N ARG A 686 30.47 15.79 -7.28
CA ARG A 686 31.85 15.61 -7.74
C ARG A 686 31.98 14.37 -8.63
N GLY A 687 33.15 14.21 -9.24
CA GLY A 687 33.47 13.09 -10.13
C GLY A 687 33.53 13.49 -11.61
N ASN A 688 33.74 12.50 -12.48
CA ASN A 688 33.95 12.66 -13.91
C ASN A 688 32.91 11.85 -14.73
N ALA A 689 33.08 11.77 -16.05
CA ALA A 689 32.16 11.08 -16.95
C ALA A 689 31.86 9.61 -16.58
N GLY A 690 32.72 8.94 -15.81
CA GLY A 690 32.54 7.55 -15.39
C GLY A 690 32.13 7.32 -13.92
N ARG A 691 32.10 8.37 -13.09
CA ARG A 691 31.72 8.27 -11.67
C ARG A 691 31.06 9.56 -11.22
N THR A 692 29.78 9.47 -10.85
CA THR A 692 29.03 10.59 -10.29
C THR A 692 28.81 10.36 -8.81
N GLU A 693 29.20 11.32 -7.98
CA GLU A 693 28.93 11.31 -6.54
C GLU A 693 28.19 12.57 -6.13
N VAL A 694 27.18 12.41 -5.28
CA VAL A 694 26.40 13.51 -4.71
C VAL A 694 26.57 13.50 -3.20
N ARG A 695 26.74 14.68 -2.58
CA ARG A 695 26.83 14.79 -1.13
C ARG A 695 25.43 14.58 -0.54
N LEU A 696 25.24 13.52 0.24
CA LEU A 696 23.98 13.19 0.91
C LEU A 696 24.14 13.25 2.43
N GLN A 697 23.17 13.90 3.08
CA GLN A 697 22.99 13.97 4.53
C GLN A 697 21.59 13.46 4.90
N LEU A 698 21.49 12.25 5.45
CA LEU A 698 20.24 11.59 5.85
C LEU A 698 20.37 10.91 7.22
N GLN A 699 19.57 11.31 8.19
CA GLN A 699 19.41 10.59 9.45
C GLN A 699 18.57 9.31 9.26
N PRO A 700 18.65 8.33 10.18
CA PRO A 700 17.73 7.20 10.22
C PRO A 700 16.26 7.63 10.19
N GLY A 701 15.50 7.09 9.26
CA GLY A 701 14.08 7.41 9.02
C GLY A 701 13.84 8.56 8.03
N GLU A 702 14.88 9.27 7.60
CA GLU A 702 14.75 10.35 6.60
C GLU A 702 14.72 9.83 5.16
N THR A 703 14.16 10.69 4.31
CA THR A 703 13.97 10.45 2.89
C THR A 703 14.41 11.69 2.10
N ARG A 704 14.99 11.49 0.92
CA ARG A 704 15.31 12.56 -0.03
C ARG A 704 14.92 12.14 -1.43
N VAL A 705 14.48 13.12 -2.22
CA VAL A 705 14.42 12.96 -3.67
C VAL A 705 15.70 13.58 -4.26
N LEU A 706 16.40 12.81 -5.08
CA LEU A 706 17.56 13.24 -5.84
C LEU A 706 17.21 13.26 -7.32
N ARG A 707 17.19 14.45 -7.92
CA ARG A 707 16.96 14.63 -9.36
C ARG A 707 18.30 14.85 -10.06
N ALA A 708 18.72 13.87 -10.86
CA ALA A 708 19.98 13.85 -11.59
C ALA A 708 19.75 14.28 -13.05
N PHE A 709 20.14 15.51 -13.39
CA PHE A 709 19.98 16.07 -14.73
C PHE A 709 21.08 15.58 -15.67
N LEU A 710 20.68 14.89 -16.73
CA LEU A 710 21.60 14.15 -17.60
C LEU A 710 22.58 15.11 -18.28
N GLU A 711 22.05 16.04 -19.08
CA GLU A 711 22.86 16.93 -19.95
C GLU A 711 22.80 18.41 -19.57
N THR A 712 21.94 18.77 -18.62
CA THR A 712 21.65 20.17 -18.26
C THR A 712 22.33 20.54 -16.94
N SER A 713 22.95 21.72 -16.92
CA SER A 713 23.37 22.40 -15.68
C SER A 713 22.23 23.27 -15.18
N VAL A 714 21.67 22.94 -14.02
CA VAL A 714 20.67 23.79 -13.37
C VAL A 714 21.35 24.80 -12.45
N SER A 715 20.80 26.02 -12.37
CA SER A 715 21.25 27.09 -11.46
C SER A 715 20.10 27.48 -10.54
N GLY A 716 20.38 27.60 -9.25
CA GLY A 716 19.40 27.88 -8.20
C GLY A 716 20.06 27.90 -6.82
N PRO A 717 19.29 28.04 -5.72
CA PRO A 717 19.85 28.01 -4.38
C PRO A 717 20.63 26.72 -4.13
N ALA A 718 21.84 26.83 -3.57
CA ALA A 718 22.63 25.66 -3.20
C ALA A 718 21.93 24.86 -2.10
N TRP A 719 22.03 23.53 -2.18
CA TRP A 719 21.66 22.67 -1.07
C TRP A 719 22.67 22.88 0.07
N PRO A 720 22.23 23.18 1.30
CA PRO A 720 23.17 23.42 2.38
C PRO A 720 23.86 22.12 2.77
N ILE A 721 25.17 22.18 3.02
CA ILE A 721 25.85 21.12 3.74
C ILE A 721 25.97 21.57 5.19
N ILE A 722 25.39 20.76 6.08
CA ILE A 722 25.27 21.12 7.48
C ILE A 722 26.34 20.36 8.27
N GLU A 723 27.16 21.10 8.98
CA GLU A 723 28.19 20.53 9.88
C GLU A 723 27.91 20.93 11.33
N PRO A 724 28.15 20.03 12.30
CA PRO A 724 28.08 20.39 13.71
C PRO A 724 29.00 21.58 14.03
N ALA A 725 28.44 22.63 14.65
CA ALA A 725 29.19 23.81 15.11
C ALA A 725 29.49 23.76 16.62
N GLY A 726 29.09 22.67 17.29
CA GLY A 726 29.26 22.47 18.72
C GLY A 726 28.60 21.18 19.19
N LYS A 727 28.70 20.90 20.49
CA LYS A 727 28.00 19.78 21.11
C LYS A 727 26.51 20.12 21.29
N PRO A 728 25.60 19.13 21.25
CA PRO A 728 24.21 19.33 21.67
C PRO A 728 24.13 19.95 23.07
N VAL A 729 23.29 20.96 23.24
CA VAL A 729 23.05 21.67 24.50
C VAL A 729 21.65 21.30 25.00
N PRO A 730 21.50 20.69 26.17
CA PRO A 730 20.19 20.40 26.75
C PRO A 730 19.36 21.67 26.96
N VAL A 731 18.06 21.58 26.68
CA VAL A 731 17.09 22.63 27.00
C VAL A 731 16.64 22.44 28.45
N GLU A 732 17.34 23.12 29.35
CA GLU A 732 17.12 23.04 30.79
C GLU A 732 16.23 24.19 31.29
N GLY A 733 15.50 23.92 32.38
CA GLY A 733 14.67 24.91 33.04
C GLY A 733 13.28 24.38 33.39
N ARG A 734 12.38 25.30 33.74
CA ARG A 734 11.01 24.96 34.14
C ARG A 734 10.07 25.09 32.93
N TRP A 735 9.55 23.96 32.50
CA TRP A 735 8.53 23.86 31.46
C TRP A 735 7.15 24.15 32.05
N GLN A 736 6.31 24.86 31.30
CA GLN A 736 4.89 25.01 31.57
C GLN A 736 4.10 24.09 30.63
N VAL A 737 3.31 23.17 31.19
CA VAL A 737 2.45 22.27 30.44
C VAL A 737 1.00 22.77 30.52
N GLU A 738 0.32 22.85 29.38
CA GLU A 738 -1.09 23.23 29.25
C GLU A 738 -1.77 22.31 28.24
N PHE A 739 -2.91 21.71 28.60
CA PHE A 739 -3.68 20.88 27.67
C PHE A 739 -4.57 21.79 26.82
N THR A 740 -4.38 21.76 25.49
CA THR A 740 -4.95 22.78 24.59
C THR A 740 -6.16 22.29 23.81
N GLU A 741 -6.21 21.00 23.48
CA GLU A 741 -7.28 20.44 22.67
C GLU A 741 -7.40 18.93 22.87
N GLY A 742 -8.60 18.42 22.99
CA GLY A 742 -8.88 17.03 23.29
C GLY A 742 -10.14 16.94 24.13
N GLY A 743 -10.41 15.78 24.72
CA GLY A 743 -11.62 15.65 25.53
C GLY A 743 -11.76 14.32 26.25
N PRO A 744 -12.82 14.21 27.07
CA PRO A 744 -13.98 15.12 27.16
C PRO A 744 -13.74 16.35 28.05
N VAL A 745 -12.79 16.25 28.97
CA VAL A 745 -12.35 17.32 29.85
C VAL A 745 -10.86 17.52 29.62
N LEU A 746 -10.41 18.77 29.59
CA LEU A 746 -8.99 19.09 29.53
C LEU A 746 -8.38 18.86 30.92
N PRO A 747 -7.30 18.08 31.03
CA PRO A 747 -6.56 17.96 32.29
C PRO A 747 -6.00 19.31 32.74
N ASN A 748 -5.73 19.46 34.03
CA ASN A 748 -5.11 20.67 34.54
C ASN A 748 -3.68 20.83 34.02
N GLY A 749 -3.33 22.05 33.63
CA GLY A 749 -1.94 22.40 33.32
C GLY A 749 -1.05 22.34 34.56
N PHE A 750 0.23 22.04 34.37
CA PHE A 750 1.20 21.94 35.46
C PHE A 750 2.59 22.39 35.02
N PRO A 751 3.39 22.99 35.91
CA PRO A 751 4.80 23.24 35.65
C PRO A 751 5.67 22.02 36.00
N THR A 752 6.75 21.80 35.26
CA THR A 752 7.72 20.72 35.56
C THR A 752 9.16 21.14 35.27
N GLY A 753 10.11 20.67 36.08
CA GLY A 753 11.55 20.80 35.82
C GLY A 753 12.14 19.60 35.06
N GLU A 754 11.36 18.53 34.91
CA GLU A 754 11.77 17.30 34.23
C GLU A 754 10.70 16.88 33.21
N LEU A 755 11.14 16.50 32.01
CA LEU A 755 10.25 15.99 30.98
C LEU A 755 10.00 14.50 31.21
N LYS A 756 8.75 14.15 31.50
CA LYS A 756 8.26 12.79 31.66
C LYS A 756 6.86 12.68 31.07
N CYS A 757 6.37 11.44 31.00
CA CYS A 757 5.02 11.16 30.56
C CYS A 757 3.97 11.92 31.40
N TRP A 758 3.04 12.61 30.74
CA TRP A 758 2.00 13.36 31.47
C TRP A 758 1.04 12.44 32.22
N THR A 759 0.96 11.14 31.89
CA THR A 759 0.15 10.17 32.66
C THR A 759 0.76 9.86 34.02
N GLN A 760 2.00 10.30 34.27
CA GLN A 760 2.69 10.18 35.56
C GLN A 760 2.76 11.52 36.30
N LEU A 761 2.89 12.63 35.58
CA LEU A 761 3.05 13.97 36.16
C LEU A 761 1.73 14.74 36.35
N GLY A 762 0.76 14.50 35.47
CA GLY A 762 -0.53 15.19 35.47
C GLY A 762 -1.53 14.61 36.48
N ASP A 763 -2.74 15.16 36.45
CA ASP A 763 -3.86 14.67 37.26
C ASP A 763 -4.47 13.37 36.70
N GLU A 764 -5.56 12.88 37.31
CA GLU A 764 -6.25 11.68 36.84
C GLU A 764 -6.85 11.82 35.44
N GLU A 765 -7.24 13.04 35.02
CA GLU A 765 -7.71 13.28 33.65
C GLU A 765 -6.59 13.05 32.63
N ALA A 766 -5.36 13.46 32.95
CA ALA A 766 -4.20 13.25 32.07
C ALA A 766 -3.95 11.76 31.74
N LYS A 767 -4.37 10.83 32.61
CA LYS A 767 -4.23 9.37 32.38
C LYS A 767 -5.22 8.83 31.35
N ARG A 768 -6.37 9.48 31.17
CA ARG A 768 -7.43 9.08 30.22
C ARG A 768 -7.61 10.04 29.05
N PHE A 769 -6.70 11.00 28.93
CA PHE A 769 -6.73 12.04 27.91
C PHE A 769 -6.29 11.55 26.53
N ALA A 770 -6.98 12.05 25.51
CA ALA A 770 -6.60 11.94 24.11
C ALA A 770 -6.67 13.34 23.46
N GLY A 771 -5.55 13.82 22.94
CA GLY A 771 -5.46 15.18 22.42
C GLY A 771 -4.03 15.72 22.44
N ALA A 772 -3.92 17.04 22.63
CA ALA A 772 -2.69 17.79 22.59
C ALA A 772 -2.41 18.54 23.90
N ALA A 773 -1.13 18.59 24.30
CA ALA A 773 -0.65 19.50 25.32
C ALA A 773 0.55 20.31 24.84
N ARG A 774 0.56 21.58 25.21
CA ARG A 774 1.57 22.58 24.93
C ARG A 774 2.59 22.63 26.05
N TYR A 775 3.86 22.54 25.69
CA TYR A 775 5.03 22.70 26.53
C TYR A 775 5.70 24.02 26.17
N GLY A 776 5.75 24.96 27.11
CA GLY A 776 6.43 26.25 26.94
C GLY A 776 7.65 26.37 27.84
N ILE A 777 8.75 26.89 27.31
CA ILE A 777 9.94 27.23 28.11
C ILE A 777 10.61 28.49 27.56
N GLN A 778 11.28 29.20 28.46
CA GLN A 778 12.12 30.36 28.15
C GLN A 778 13.57 29.94 28.34
N VAL A 779 14.40 30.19 27.33
CA VAL A 779 15.84 29.86 27.36
C VAL A 779 16.68 31.07 26.98
N ASP A 780 17.84 31.20 27.62
CA ASP A 780 18.83 32.21 27.29
C ASP A 780 19.97 31.60 26.47
N LEU A 781 20.21 32.15 25.28
CA LEU A 781 21.25 31.71 24.37
C LEU A 781 22.39 32.73 24.31
N PRO A 782 23.65 32.26 24.15
CA PRO A 782 24.81 33.14 24.10
C PRO A 782 24.79 34.05 22.87
N ASP A 783 25.47 35.21 22.96
CA ASP A 783 25.52 36.19 21.86
C ASP A 783 26.21 35.66 20.59
N LYS A 784 27.16 34.73 20.73
CA LYS A 784 27.84 34.11 19.59
C LYS A 784 26.92 33.07 18.94
N ARG A 785 26.45 33.36 17.73
CA ARG A 785 25.50 32.49 17.01
C ARG A 785 26.18 31.54 16.01
N PRO A 786 25.75 30.27 15.95
CA PRO A 786 26.00 29.42 14.79
C PRO A 786 25.15 29.91 13.60
N ASP A 787 25.33 29.30 12.43
CA ASP A 787 24.52 29.63 11.24
C ASP A 787 23.07 29.14 11.40
N GLY A 788 22.86 28.12 12.24
CA GLY A 788 21.53 27.73 12.68
C GLY A 788 21.54 26.64 13.76
N TRP A 789 20.35 26.19 14.10
CA TRP A 789 20.12 25.18 15.13
C TRP A 789 19.15 24.11 14.66
N PHE A 790 19.39 22.86 15.05
CA PHE A 790 18.32 21.89 15.15
C PHE A 790 17.77 21.86 16.57
N LEU A 791 16.45 21.80 16.70
CA LEU A 791 15.78 21.42 17.94
C LEU A 791 15.45 19.93 17.88
N ASP A 792 16.17 19.12 18.65
CA ASP A 792 15.92 17.69 18.80
C ASP A 792 15.03 17.46 20.02
N LEU A 793 13.88 16.82 19.82
CA LEU A 793 12.86 16.66 20.85
C LEU A 793 13.04 15.39 21.70
N GLY A 794 13.97 14.50 21.32
CA GLY A 794 14.14 13.20 21.97
C GLY A 794 12.91 12.30 21.80
N ASP A 795 12.40 11.74 22.90
CA ASP A 795 11.22 10.87 22.87
C ASP A 795 9.90 11.67 22.90
N VAL A 796 9.18 11.66 21.78
CA VAL A 796 7.86 12.28 21.60
C VAL A 796 6.78 11.21 21.52
N ARG A 797 5.67 11.44 22.23
CA ARG A 797 4.51 10.54 22.30
C ARG A 797 3.23 11.26 21.87
N GLU A 798 2.96 11.38 20.57
CA GLU A 798 3.59 10.70 19.42
C GLU A 798 3.89 11.62 18.20
N SER A 799 3.38 12.85 18.17
CA SER A 799 3.75 13.88 17.17
C SER A 799 3.83 15.25 17.83
N ALA A 800 4.56 16.19 17.22
CA ALA A 800 4.77 17.51 17.79
C ALA A 800 4.69 18.64 16.76
N ARG A 801 4.13 19.78 17.16
CA ARG A 801 4.21 21.06 16.45
C ARG A 801 5.12 22.00 17.21
N VAL A 802 6.03 22.67 16.52
CA VAL A 802 7.07 23.50 17.15
C VAL A 802 6.94 24.95 16.73
N TRP A 803 7.08 25.85 17.70
CA TRP A 803 7.27 27.28 17.48
C TRP A 803 8.51 27.76 18.25
N VAL A 804 9.22 28.72 17.66
CA VAL A 804 10.31 29.45 18.31
C VAL A 804 9.99 30.95 18.19
N ASN A 805 9.92 31.66 19.31
CA ASN A 805 9.58 33.09 19.36
C ASN A 805 8.29 33.43 18.58
N GLY A 806 7.26 32.58 18.73
CA GLY A 806 5.98 32.68 18.02
C GLY A 806 6.01 32.30 16.53
N ARG A 807 7.18 32.00 15.94
CA ARG A 807 7.31 31.58 14.53
C ARG A 807 7.12 30.07 14.41
N PRO A 808 6.21 29.57 13.55
CA PRO A 808 6.10 28.14 13.26
C PRO A 808 7.42 27.60 12.69
N ALA A 809 7.94 26.53 13.29
CA ALA A 809 9.16 25.87 12.85
C ALA A 809 8.89 24.59 12.05
N GLY A 810 7.87 23.81 12.43
CA GLY A 810 7.50 22.59 11.71
C GLY A 810 6.59 21.66 12.50
N ILE A 811 6.12 20.62 11.81
CA ILE A 811 5.38 19.51 12.38
C ILE A 811 6.23 18.24 12.23
N VAL A 812 6.48 17.57 13.35
CA VAL A 812 7.34 16.39 13.44
C VAL A 812 6.46 15.18 13.75
N VAL A 813 6.37 14.26 12.80
CA VAL A 813 5.42 13.12 12.84
C VAL A 813 6.12 11.76 12.85
N ALA A 814 7.44 11.73 12.66
CA ALA A 814 8.24 10.51 12.54
C ALA A 814 9.69 10.75 12.94
N HIS A 815 10.48 9.68 13.00
CA HIS A 815 11.90 9.75 13.30
C HIS A 815 12.71 10.38 12.15
N PRO A 816 13.78 11.13 12.48
CA PRO A 816 14.11 11.61 13.83
C PRO A 816 13.12 12.70 14.29
N PHE A 817 12.80 12.74 15.60
CA PHE A 817 11.94 13.79 16.15
C PHE A 817 12.69 15.13 16.31
N ARG A 818 13.13 15.69 15.17
CA ARG A 818 13.99 16.86 15.07
C ARG A 818 13.44 17.84 14.05
N VAL A 819 13.60 19.14 14.31
CA VAL A 819 13.23 20.21 13.38
C VAL A 819 14.40 21.18 13.18
N ASP A 820 14.63 21.59 11.94
CA ASP A 820 15.53 22.70 11.62
C ASP A 820 14.83 24.01 11.96
N VAL A 821 15.41 24.77 12.89
CA VAL A 821 14.88 26.09 13.30
C VAL A 821 15.75 27.25 12.80
N GLY A 822 16.79 26.95 12.00
CA GLY A 822 17.63 27.96 11.37
C GLY A 822 18.12 29.03 12.36
N ASP A 823 17.89 30.29 12.00
CA ASP A 823 18.23 31.48 12.77
C ASP A 823 17.07 32.01 13.63
N ALA A 824 16.01 31.22 13.84
CA ALA A 824 14.80 31.66 14.54
C ALA A 824 15.04 32.12 15.99
N PHE A 825 16.17 31.72 16.58
CA PHE A 825 16.61 32.15 17.89
C PHE A 825 17.30 33.52 17.88
N ASN A 826 16.92 34.37 18.82
CA ASN A 826 17.56 35.63 19.18
C ASN A 826 18.73 35.42 20.16
N ALA A 827 19.54 36.46 20.36
CA ALA A 827 20.56 36.51 21.40
C ALA A 827 19.87 36.81 22.73
N GLY A 828 20.34 36.20 23.82
CA GLY A 828 19.65 36.25 25.10
C GLY A 828 18.36 35.43 25.07
N ARG A 829 17.26 36.04 25.51
CA ARG A 829 16.02 35.34 25.84
C ARG A 829 15.21 34.89 24.61
N ASN A 830 14.77 33.64 24.64
CA ASN A 830 13.97 33.00 23.60
C ASN A 830 12.84 32.18 24.19
N GLU A 831 11.75 32.09 23.45
CA GLU A 831 10.63 31.20 23.76
C GLU A 831 10.63 29.98 22.84
N ILE A 832 10.52 28.79 23.44
CA ILE A 832 10.25 27.54 22.72
C ILE A 832 8.87 27.05 23.15
N VAL A 833 8.02 26.77 22.17
CA VAL A 833 6.71 26.14 22.37
C VAL A 833 6.64 24.85 21.56
N ILE A 834 6.34 23.75 22.23
CA ILE A 834 6.17 22.42 21.62
C ILE A 834 4.79 21.91 22.00
N GLU A 835 3.92 21.71 21.03
CA GLU A 835 2.60 21.11 21.24
C GLU A 835 2.62 19.65 20.81
N VAL A 836 2.47 18.72 21.76
CA VAL A 836 2.54 17.27 21.54
C VAL A 836 1.16 16.66 21.50
N THR A 837 0.89 15.85 20.49
CA THR A 837 -0.36 15.09 20.30
C THR A 837 -0.14 13.61 20.63
N ASN A 838 -0.94 13.02 21.51
CA ASN A 838 -0.83 11.60 21.88
C ASN A 838 -1.78 10.68 21.07
N LEU A 839 -1.74 9.38 21.37
CA LEU A 839 -2.71 8.40 20.84
C LEU A 839 -4.02 8.42 21.62
N SER A 840 -5.10 8.05 20.94
CA SER A 840 -6.43 7.90 21.56
C SER A 840 -6.59 6.64 22.43
N ALA A 841 -5.57 5.77 22.50
CA ALA A 841 -5.63 4.49 23.22
C ALA A 841 -6.03 4.62 24.70
N ASN A 842 -5.50 5.62 25.41
CA ASN A 842 -5.81 5.84 26.83
C ASN A 842 -7.29 6.20 27.05
N ARG A 843 -7.87 6.94 26.11
CA ARG A 843 -9.29 7.32 26.18
C ARG A 843 -10.21 6.15 25.85
N ILE A 844 -9.86 5.33 24.84
CA ILE A 844 -10.61 4.11 24.50
C ILE A 844 -10.61 3.12 25.68
N ARG A 845 -9.45 2.96 26.33
CA ARG A 845 -9.34 2.17 27.56
C ARG A 845 -10.31 2.67 28.64
N ASP A 846 -10.39 3.98 28.88
CA ASP A 846 -11.33 4.55 29.87
C ASP A 846 -12.80 4.28 29.52
N LEU A 847 -13.19 4.37 28.23
CA LEU A 847 -14.54 4.03 27.81
C LEU A 847 -14.90 2.58 28.12
N ASP A 848 -13.99 1.65 27.84
CA ASP A 848 -14.21 0.22 28.09
C ASP A 848 -14.23 -0.11 29.60
N ILE A 849 -13.39 0.54 30.41
CA ILE A 849 -13.44 0.39 31.89
C ILE A 849 -14.77 0.85 32.46
N ARG A 850 -15.34 1.94 31.93
CA ARG A 850 -16.62 2.50 32.38
C ARG A 850 -17.84 1.82 31.74
N GLY A 851 -17.64 0.86 30.84
CA GLY A 851 -18.74 0.16 30.17
C GLY A 851 -19.56 1.04 29.23
N VAL A 852 -18.97 2.10 28.66
CA VAL A 852 -19.66 2.97 27.69
C VAL A 852 -19.96 2.18 26.42
N ASP A 853 -21.21 2.19 25.94
CA ASP A 853 -21.59 1.50 24.69
C ASP A 853 -21.22 2.33 23.45
N TRP A 854 -19.92 2.34 23.12
CA TRP A 854 -19.41 2.97 21.89
C TRP A 854 -19.19 1.97 20.75
N LYS A 855 -19.19 0.66 21.03
CA LYS A 855 -18.97 -0.43 20.07
C LYS A 855 -20.31 -0.84 19.45
N LYS A 856 -20.89 0.09 18.69
CA LYS A 856 -22.29 0.02 18.23
C LYS A 856 -22.47 -0.31 16.74
N PHE A 857 -21.58 -1.09 16.17
CA PHE A 857 -21.62 -1.43 14.74
C PHE A 857 -22.28 -2.80 14.52
N HIS A 858 -23.09 -2.94 13.48
CA HIS A 858 -23.71 -4.21 13.08
C HIS A 858 -22.66 -5.21 12.55
N ASP A 859 -23.09 -6.46 12.29
CA ASP A 859 -22.25 -7.54 11.76
C ASP A 859 -21.04 -7.89 12.68
N ILE A 860 -19.79 -7.72 12.23
CA ILE A 860 -18.59 -8.07 13.02
C ILE A 860 -18.30 -7.07 14.15
N ASN A 861 -19.00 -5.93 14.17
CA ASN A 861 -18.77 -4.84 15.10
C ASN A 861 -17.30 -4.38 15.12
N LEU A 862 -16.62 -4.47 16.28
CA LEU A 862 -15.19 -4.21 16.44
C LEU A 862 -14.47 -5.46 16.94
N VAL A 863 -13.31 -5.74 16.34
CA VAL A 863 -12.43 -6.83 16.73
C VAL A 863 -10.99 -6.34 16.86
N SER A 864 -10.20 -6.99 17.70
CA SER A 864 -8.78 -6.71 17.79
C SER A 864 -8.04 -7.14 16.53
N HIS A 865 -6.77 -6.72 16.40
CA HIS A 865 -5.85 -7.18 15.35
C HIS A 865 -5.75 -8.71 15.19
N MET A 866 -6.13 -9.50 16.20
CA MET A 866 -6.17 -10.96 16.15
C MET A 866 -7.57 -11.53 15.87
N TYR A 867 -8.50 -10.71 15.37
CA TYR A 867 -9.91 -11.06 15.14
C TYR A 867 -10.62 -11.61 16.39
N LYS A 868 -10.29 -11.09 17.57
CA LYS A 868 -10.99 -11.38 18.83
C LYS A 868 -11.92 -10.24 19.19
N PRO A 869 -13.03 -10.47 19.92
CA PRO A 869 -13.87 -9.40 20.44
C PRO A 869 -13.03 -8.26 21.04
N PHE A 870 -13.34 -7.03 20.68
CA PHE A 870 -12.53 -5.89 21.06
C PHE A 870 -12.79 -5.46 22.52
N ASP A 871 -11.72 -5.47 23.32
CA ASP A 871 -11.71 -4.95 24.69
C ASP A 871 -10.37 -4.27 24.98
N ALA A 872 -10.45 -3.01 25.39
CA ALA A 872 -9.33 -2.16 25.79
C ALA A 872 -9.21 -1.98 27.30
N ALA A 873 -10.14 -2.50 28.12
CA ALA A 873 -10.14 -2.26 29.56
C ALA A 873 -8.85 -2.76 30.25
N ALA A 874 -8.30 -3.87 29.75
CA ALA A 874 -7.06 -4.48 30.23
C ALA A 874 -5.78 -3.86 29.62
N TRP A 875 -5.87 -2.83 28.78
CA TRP A 875 -4.67 -2.20 28.23
C TRP A 875 -3.88 -1.48 29.31
N GLU A 876 -2.55 -1.51 29.17
CA GLU A 876 -1.67 -0.65 29.95
C GLU A 876 -1.81 0.80 29.49
N LEU A 877 -1.62 1.75 30.42
CA LEU A 877 -1.56 3.17 30.08
C LEU A 877 -0.42 3.40 29.08
N LYS A 878 -0.75 4.02 27.95
CA LYS A 878 0.22 4.44 26.96
C LYS A 878 0.99 5.67 27.43
N PRO A 879 2.32 5.68 27.27
CA PRO A 879 3.10 6.90 27.41
C PRO A 879 2.56 8.02 26.52
N SER A 880 2.60 9.26 26.98
CA SER A 880 2.03 10.43 26.30
C SER A 880 2.76 11.71 26.72
N GLY A 881 2.96 12.61 25.75
CA GLY A 881 3.64 13.89 25.97
C GLY A 881 5.10 13.92 25.48
N LEU A 882 5.83 14.95 25.93
CA LEU A 882 7.24 15.17 25.63
C LEU A 882 8.11 14.57 26.74
N LEU A 883 8.85 13.51 26.43
CA LEU A 883 9.69 12.78 27.40
C LEU A 883 11.16 13.21 27.30
N GLY A 884 11.57 13.81 26.18
CA GLY A 884 12.93 14.33 26.01
C GLY A 884 14.01 13.23 25.91
N PRO A 885 15.28 13.58 26.18
CA PRO A 885 15.75 14.93 26.44
C PRO A 885 15.57 15.84 25.22
N VAL A 886 15.24 17.11 25.45
CA VAL A 886 15.21 18.14 24.38
C VAL A 886 16.57 18.80 24.30
N THR A 887 17.15 18.90 23.11
CA THR A 887 18.47 19.50 22.90
C THR A 887 18.50 20.46 21.73
N LEU A 888 19.34 21.49 21.84
CA LEU A 888 19.70 22.41 20.78
C LEU A 888 21.04 21.98 20.18
N ILE A 889 21.06 21.70 18.89
CA ILE A 889 22.26 21.25 18.17
C ILE A 889 22.71 22.39 17.25
N PRO A 890 23.78 23.11 17.60
CA PRO A 890 24.28 24.20 16.76
C PRO A 890 24.94 23.64 15.51
N TYR A 891 24.68 24.26 14.36
CA TYR A 891 25.31 23.87 13.11
C TYR A 891 25.82 25.07 12.30
N ARG A 892 26.79 24.81 11.43
CA ARG A 892 27.28 25.75 10.42
C ARG A 892 26.96 25.23 9.03
N ILE A 893 26.77 26.14 8.08
CA ILE A 893 26.54 25.80 6.68
C ILE A 893 27.88 25.90 5.95
N THR A 894 28.34 24.79 5.39
CA THR A 894 29.54 24.74 4.55
C THR A 894 29.16 24.61 3.07
N GLY A 895 30.01 25.15 2.18
CA GLY A 895 29.84 25.01 0.73
C GLY A 895 28.89 26.01 0.04
N VAL A 896 28.74 27.23 0.58
CA VAL A 896 27.95 28.31 -0.07
C VAL A 896 28.69 28.95 -1.26
N ASP A 897 29.99 28.66 -1.44
CA ASP A 897 30.75 29.13 -2.59
C ASP A 897 30.57 28.20 -3.81
N ALA A 898 29.43 28.37 -4.48
CA ALA A 898 29.34 28.07 -5.91
C ALA A 898 28.93 29.36 -6.62
N THR A 899 29.92 30.20 -6.94
CA THR A 899 29.76 31.25 -7.96
C THR A 899 31.03 31.38 -8.78
N PRO A 900 30.94 31.61 -10.10
CA PRO A 900 29.90 31.26 -11.07
C PRO A 900 30.26 30.02 -11.91
#